data_AF-A0A841SKL2-F1
#
_entry.id   AF-A0A841SKL2-F1
#
_cell.length_a   1.000
_cell.length_b   1.000
_cell.length_c   1.000
_cell.angle_alpha   90.00
_cell.angle_beta   90.00
_cell.angle_gamma   90.00
#
_symmetry.space_group_name_H-M   'P 1'
#
loop_
_entity.id
_entity.type
_entity.pdbx_description
1 polymer ?
#
loop_
_entity_poly.entity_id
_entity_poly.type
_entity_poly.pdbx_seq_one_letter_code
_entity_poly.pdbx_strand_id
1 'polypeptide(L)'
;MGRRTGFRWKNALIVFIAVLLGTTGWIPLAPGGWMDSAAASANHYYISTVAGNGTPGSIGDGGPATSAQLYSPIGIAVDPAGDLYISERNNSTLRKVDASGTISTITDPLMFWQTGIVFDDSGNLYIANTGRHTILKRTPSGTVSVVAGSLGSQGYSGDGDPATSALLDIPTAVALDEDGNLYFSDSGNHVVRRVDNLTGKISTVAGNGSSGYSGDGGSALDARFINPQGLAFDGDGNLYVADVGTGTVRRVDKATGIIDTYAGSGSRGHSGDGGPAVSAQLASPLGIIFDGEGNLYISEEYYIRKVDPAGVIRTIAGSGTPGYSGDGGEAAMASMTAMQFMDFDRDGHLLFSDANAGVVRKLVPFYKASFESNGGSAVAAQNVDPGDVAAEPAAPTKTGHTFGGWYADAAFTTLYDFSAAVNEDLTLYAKWTPIPYTVTFDKNGGDTEASPASLTVNYGSSPGTLPTPPSRAGYRFLGWNTFADGSGTAFGAPTVVTGDITVYAQWTLASPVLSAAAGDGQATLTWTDVPGALTYSLYRRSGRDAYGVVPPDSVTGTVYKVTGLTNGTTYTFAVLAQTSSEAVVSNEIQVTPTDSPVAFYEISFESNGGTAVASLNVNSGDAALEPSAPTKTGHAFGGWYMDKALTIPYDFSEAVTTDLTLYAQWTPISYTVTFDKNGGDAEANPSILTVVYGSSAGTLPAPPSRAGYRFDGWNTAADGSGASFDASTIVSGHVTLYAQWTALPASPPASSAITIDIVDGKGGTTVDSAVVNRTIVDGLYEDRVPLSAGKAAQAFGRLKELGSDYGKLVFPDDKGKARYLSVMFANETAKLLSDSGTNAEIQSVHARIYIPGNSFAGATEDWTFGIVPILEEEVRKEVVSKAKTDALTQEAAGGAGAEVDAAGKPVRIESNSSDRKIDLILPLEGTPTDEEELIAFVEHEDGTKELIPGKVVDYDAEGKLGFRISVDKFGTFTVLNLPKDLEEHIAFILGYGDGTFGPERNLTRAEMAAILSRVIDRGENDEARAYSDIAAGYWAQDEIVRTTRMGLMSGYTDGRFKPDAPITRAEMASVLSRLLTLDANGGFGFPDTEGTWAALSIRKAQAAGVVTGYEDGSFRPNAKLTRAEAVAMIDRLLGRGPLSGAPQQWKDVPPAYWAYGYIQEASIDHRFEEEANREEVYVPIP
;
A
#
# COMPACT_ATOMS: atom_id res chain seq x y z
N MET A 1 -14.91 47.01 29.21
CA MET A 1 -15.76 48.08 28.63
C MET A 1 -15.29 48.32 27.19
N GLY A 2 -16.21 48.31 26.21
CA GLY A 2 -15.94 48.53 24.76
C GLY A 2 -15.81 47.23 23.94
N ARG A 3 -16.89 46.50 23.60
CA ARG A 3 -17.84 46.65 22.46
C ARG A 3 -17.22 46.75 21.04
N ARG A 4 -17.38 45.62 20.33
CA ARG A 4 -18.04 45.41 19.02
C ARG A 4 -17.35 45.83 17.70
N THR A 5 -17.51 44.89 16.77
CA THR A 5 -17.68 44.95 15.30
C THR A 5 -16.46 44.61 14.45
N GLY A 6 -16.62 43.60 13.57
CA GLY A 6 -15.67 43.39 12.48
C GLY A 6 -15.69 42.07 11.71
N PHE A 7 -16.47 41.04 12.05
CA PHE A 7 -16.58 39.84 11.20
C PHE A 7 -17.88 39.88 10.39
N ARG A 8 -17.85 40.46 9.19
CA ARG A 8 -18.64 40.05 8.00
C ARG A 8 -18.02 40.64 6.74
N TRP A 9 -17.99 39.80 5.70
CA TRP A 9 -17.57 40.00 4.30
C TRP A 9 -16.11 39.69 3.97
N LYS A 10 -15.85 38.43 3.55
CA LYS A 10 -15.62 38.09 2.13
C LYS A 10 -15.58 36.56 1.90
N ASN A 11 -16.77 35.95 1.82
CA ASN A 11 -17.03 34.79 0.95
C ASN A 11 -17.41 35.32 -0.44
N ALA A 12 -16.46 35.91 -1.14
CA ALA A 12 -16.63 36.40 -2.50
C ALA A 12 -15.31 36.36 -3.29
N LEU A 13 -14.63 35.21 -3.29
CA LEU A 13 -13.67 34.84 -4.35
C LEU A 13 -13.45 33.33 -4.48
N ILE A 14 -14.34 32.49 -3.95
CA ILE A 14 -14.23 31.01 -4.09
C ILE A 14 -15.43 30.43 -4.85
N VAL A 15 -16.51 31.20 -5.02
CA VAL A 15 -17.68 30.80 -5.84
C VAL A 15 -17.50 31.09 -7.34
N PHE A 16 -16.38 31.71 -7.77
CA PHE A 16 -16.11 31.98 -9.19
C PHE A 16 -15.13 30.99 -9.87
N ILE A 17 -14.57 30.02 -9.13
CA ILE A 17 -13.64 29.01 -9.69
C ILE A 17 -14.23 27.59 -9.66
N ALA A 18 -15.20 27.30 -8.79
CA ALA A 18 -15.88 26.00 -8.73
C ALA A 18 -16.89 25.73 -9.86
N VAL A 19 -17.12 26.67 -10.80
CA VAL A 19 -18.07 26.53 -11.92
C VAL A 19 -17.37 26.30 -13.28
N LEU A 20 -16.03 26.29 -13.35
CA LEU A 20 -15.31 26.13 -14.64
C LEU A 20 -14.36 24.93 -14.72
N LEU A 21 -14.19 24.14 -13.66
CA LEU A 21 -13.40 22.91 -13.65
C LEU A 21 -14.22 21.78 -13.03
N GLY A 22 -14.89 20.99 -13.88
CA GLY A 22 -15.80 19.92 -13.48
C GLY A 22 -15.08 18.68 -12.94
N THR A 23 -14.48 18.77 -11.76
CA THR A 23 -14.02 17.61 -10.99
C THR A 23 -14.30 17.83 -9.51
N THR A 24 -15.20 17.01 -8.97
CA THR A 24 -15.57 16.94 -7.56
C THR A 24 -14.55 16.08 -6.79
N GLY A 25 -13.83 16.68 -5.85
CA GLY A 25 -13.00 15.99 -4.87
C GLY A 25 -12.54 16.98 -3.81
N TRP A 26 -13.12 16.89 -2.61
CA TRP A 26 -12.77 17.71 -1.45
C TRP A 26 -11.67 17.00 -0.65
N ILE A 27 -10.57 17.67 -0.35
CA ILE A 27 -9.58 17.21 0.64
C ILE A 27 -9.63 18.21 1.82
N PRO A 28 -10.17 17.83 2.99
CA PRO A 28 -9.98 18.60 4.21
C PRO A 28 -8.62 18.25 4.85
N LEU A 29 -7.84 19.27 5.22
CA LEU A 29 -6.69 19.14 6.11
C LEU A 29 -7.15 19.52 7.51
N ALA A 30 -7.25 18.55 8.42
CA ALA A 30 -7.42 18.75 9.86
C ALA A 30 -6.27 18.08 10.64
N PRO A 31 -5.94 18.56 11.86
CA PRO A 31 -4.74 18.16 12.60
C PRO A 31 -5.03 17.05 13.64
N GLY A 32 -4.16 16.05 13.70
CA GLY A 32 -4.11 15.02 14.75
C GLY A 32 -3.89 13.63 14.15
N GLY A 33 -2.78 12.96 14.51
CA GLY A 33 -2.64 11.52 14.25
C GLY A 33 -3.83 10.79 14.87
N TRP A 34 -4.41 9.75 14.28
CA TRP A 34 -3.76 8.62 13.64
C TRP A 34 -4.64 8.10 12.51
N MET A 35 -4.04 7.96 11.32
CA MET A 35 -4.37 7.03 10.24
C MET A 35 -3.38 7.33 9.10
N ASP A 36 -2.81 6.30 8.49
CA ASP A 36 -2.26 6.48 7.15
C ASP A 36 -3.44 6.82 6.24
N SER A 37 -3.36 7.91 5.46
CA SER A 37 -4.46 8.39 4.61
C SER A 37 -4.99 7.36 3.61
N ALA A 38 -4.24 6.28 3.41
CA ALA A 38 -4.73 5.06 2.79
C ALA A 38 -5.85 4.45 3.65
N ALA A 39 -5.57 3.98 4.86
CA ALA A 39 -6.45 3.12 5.66
C ALA A 39 -7.91 3.61 5.81
N ALA A 40 -8.21 4.91 5.81
CA ALA A 40 -9.61 5.37 5.90
C ALA A 40 -10.36 5.45 4.56
N SER A 41 -9.68 5.31 3.42
CA SER A 41 -10.35 5.12 2.11
C SER A 41 -10.87 3.69 1.93
N ALA A 42 -10.36 2.73 2.71
CA ALA A 42 -10.78 1.34 2.66
C ALA A 42 -12.27 1.18 3.02
N ASN A 43 -12.99 0.41 2.20
CA ASN A 43 -14.39 0.06 2.42
C ASN A 43 -14.56 -1.38 2.91
N HIS A 44 -13.45 -2.09 3.11
CA HIS A 44 -13.44 -3.49 3.49
C HIS A 44 -12.58 -3.69 4.72
N TYR A 45 -13.03 -4.61 5.59
CA TYR A 45 -12.39 -4.85 6.87
C TYR A 45 -12.34 -6.35 7.16
N TYR A 46 -11.22 -6.82 7.69
CA TYR A 46 -11.13 -8.08 8.42
C TYR A 46 -11.65 -7.88 9.84
N ILE A 47 -12.18 -8.94 10.42
CA ILE A 47 -12.63 -8.94 11.81
C ILE A 47 -11.87 -10.00 12.63
N SER A 48 -11.49 -9.66 13.85
CA SER A 48 -10.87 -10.59 14.80
C SER A 48 -11.28 -10.28 16.24
N THR A 49 -11.16 -11.25 17.13
CA THR A 49 -11.36 -11.06 18.57
C THR A 49 -10.03 -10.74 19.24
N VAL A 50 -10.00 -9.66 20.02
CA VAL A 50 -8.82 -9.22 20.77
C VAL A 50 -8.90 -9.56 22.26
N ALA A 51 -10.11 -9.73 22.79
CA ALA A 51 -10.33 -10.17 24.17
C ALA A 51 -11.65 -10.92 24.30
N GLY A 52 -11.68 -11.94 25.17
CA GLY A 52 -12.85 -12.81 25.35
C GLY A 52 -12.84 -14.02 24.42
N ASN A 53 -13.47 -15.11 24.86
CA ASN A 53 -13.50 -16.39 24.12
C ASN A 53 -14.92 -16.80 23.66
N GLY A 54 -15.89 -15.90 23.70
CA GLY A 54 -17.29 -16.19 23.36
C GLY A 54 -18.11 -16.83 24.49
N THR A 55 -17.49 -17.09 25.65
CA THR A 55 -18.19 -17.62 26.84
C THR A 55 -18.26 -16.56 27.93
N PRO A 56 -19.46 -16.12 28.33
CA PRO A 56 -19.62 -15.16 29.42
C PRO A 56 -19.05 -15.66 30.76
N GLY A 57 -18.18 -14.87 31.40
CA GLY A 57 -17.55 -15.21 32.68
C GLY A 57 -16.49 -14.20 33.12
N SER A 58 -15.63 -14.58 34.07
CA SER A 58 -14.62 -13.69 34.68
C SER A 58 -13.29 -14.39 35.02
N ILE A 59 -12.95 -15.45 34.29
CA ILE A 59 -11.69 -16.20 34.47
C ILE A 59 -10.69 -15.89 33.36
N GLY A 60 -9.43 -16.27 33.58
CA GLY A 60 -8.34 -16.15 32.58
C GLY A 60 -7.31 -15.06 32.86
N ASP A 61 -7.36 -14.42 34.03
CA ASP A 61 -6.37 -13.43 34.42
C ASP A 61 -4.95 -14.01 34.48
N GLY A 62 -3.96 -13.22 34.06
CA GLY A 62 -2.55 -13.61 33.94
C GLY A 62 -2.23 -14.43 32.70
N GLY A 63 -3.20 -14.70 31.83
CA GLY A 63 -3.02 -15.37 30.54
C GLY A 63 -3.49 -14.52 29.35
N PRO A 64 -3.47 -15.07 28.13
CA PRO A 64 -3.87 -14.36 26.92
C PRO A 64 -5.32 -13.87 26.96
N ALA A 65 -5.55 -12.61 26.59
CA ALA A 65 -6.87 -11.97 26.62
C ALA A 65 -7.91 -12.68 25.76
N THR A 66 -7.51 -13.27 24.63
CA THR A 66 -8.36 -14.05 23.71
C THR A 66 -8.85 -15.38 24.31
N SER A 67 -8.21 -15.86 25.37
CA SER A 67 -8.61 -17.08 26.08
C SER A 67 -9.50 -16.80 27.29
N ALA A 68 -9.55 -15.56 27.75
CA ALA A 68 -10.32 -15.18 28.94
C ALA A 68 -11.83 -15.16 28.69
N GLN A 69 -12.58 -15.26 29.78
CA GLN A 69 -14.03 -15.06 29.75
C GLN A 69 -14.34 -13.63 30.16
N LEU A 70 -15.15 -12.94 29.35
CA LEU A 70 -15.68 -11.62 29.66
C LEU A 70 -17.20 -11.69 29.80
N TYR A 71 -17.77 -10.98 30.78
CA TYR A 71 -19.20 -10.94 31.02
C TYR A 71 -19.77 -9.53 30.80
N SER A 72 -20.45 -9.36 29.65
CA SER A 72 -21.04 -8.09 29.24
C SER A 72 -20.01 -6.95 29.19
N PRO A 73 -18.94 -7.06 28.37
CA PRO A 73 -18.06 -5.93 28.09
C PRO A 73 -18.87 -4.81 27.41
N ILE A 74 -18.88 -3.60 27.96
CA ILE A 74 -19.67 -2.47 27.43
C ILE A 74 -18.78 -1.32 26.95
N GLY A 75 -18.14 -0.61 27.87
CA GLY A 75 -17.21 0.47 27.54
C GLY A 75 -15.82 -0.09 27.30
N ILE A 76 -15.17 0.41 26.27
CA ILE A 76 -13.76 0.16 25.99
C ILE A 76 -13.03 1.49 25.87
N ALA A 77 -11.77 1.51 26.28
CA ALA A 77 -10.87 2.64 26.03
C ALA A 77 -9.43 2.14 26.00
N VAL A 78 -8.63 2.63 25.06
CA VAL A 78 -7.19 2.40 24.96
C VAL A 78 -6.48 3.56 25.64
N ASP A 79 -5.55 3.23 26.54
CA ASP A 79 -4.78 4.27 27.23
C ASP A 79 -3.65 4.83 26.34
N PRO A 80 -3.02 5.97 26.72
CA PRO A 80 -1.91 6.52 25.95
C PRO A 80 -0.71 5.59 25.82
N ALA A 81 -0.62 4.52 26.62
CA ALA A 81 0.40 3.47 26.58
C ALA A 81 -0.01 2.27 25.68
N GLY A 82 -1.19 2.30 25.07
CA GLY A 82 -1.70 1.27 24.15
C GLY A 82 -2.44 0.12 24.85
N ASP A 83 -2.62 0.17 26.16
CA ASP A 83 -3.31 -0.88 26.90
C ASP A 83 -4.84 -0.73 26.77
N LEU A 84 -5.55 -1.82 26.50
CA LEU A 84 -7.00 -1.83 26.36
C LEU A 84 -7.69 -2.04 27.71
N TYR A 85 -8.56 -1.11 28.09
CA TYR A 85 -9.43 -1.22 29.25
C TYR A 85 -10.86 -1.54 28.82
N ILE A 86 -11.51 -2.44 29.55
CA ILE A 86 -12.84 -2.97 29.25
C ILE A 86 -13.67 -2.91 30.53
N SER A 87 -14.83 -2.26 30.49
CA SER A 87 -15.78 -2.28 31.60
C SER A 87 -16.72 -3.47 31.49
N GLU A 88 -16.78 -4.27 32.56
CA GLU A 88 -17.67 -5.43 32.66
C GLU A 88 -18.85 -5.10 33.56
N ARG A 89 -19.94 -4.64 32.95
CA ARG A 89 -21.11 -4.13 33.69
C ARG A 89 -21.61 -5.10 34.74
N ASN A 90 -21.73 -6.39 34.42
CA ASN A 90 -22.30 -7.38 35.32
C ASN A 90 -21.34 -7.81 36.44
N ASN A 91 -20.03 -7.75 36.19
CA ASN A 91 -19.01 -8.04 37.20
C ASN A 91 -18.66 -6.82 38.06
N SER A 92 -19.04 -5.61 37.61
CA SER A 92 -18.66 -4.33 38.24
C SER A 92 -17.14 -4.15 38.34
N THR A 93 -16.40 -4.68 37.36
CA THR A 93 -14.94 -4.66 37.28
C THR A 93 -14.47 -3.99 36.00
N LEU A 94 -13.23 -3.53 36.02
CA LEU A 94 -12.49 -3.20 34.79
C LEU A 94 -11.55 -4.37 34.47
N ARG A 95 -11.43 -4.70 33.19
CA ARG A 95 -10.42 -5.62 32.68
C ARG A 95 -9.39 -4.82 31.91
N LYS A 96 -8.11 -5.10 32.15
CA LYS A 96 -6.99 -4.47 31.45
C LYS A 96 -6.29 -5.55 30.63
N VAL A 97 -6.13 -5.29 29.34
CA VAL A 97 -5.28 -6.07 28.44
C VAL A 97 -4.05 -5.22 28.17
N ASP A 98 -2.88 -5.72 28.55
CA ASP A 98 -1.62 -5.01 28.29
C ASP A 98 -1.12 -5.21 26.85
N ALA A 99 -0.07 -4.48 26.48
CA ALA A 99 0.57 -4.59 25.16
C ALA A 99 1.06 -6.00 24.79
N SER A 100 1.31 -6.89 25.77
CA SER A 100 1.67 -8.30 25.52
C SER A 100 0.45 -9.18 25.22
N GLY A 101 -0.76 -8.63 25.33
CA GLY A 101 -2.02 -9.35 25.20
C GLY A 101 -2.43 -10.10 26.47
N THR A 102 -1.81 -9.81 27.63
CA THR A 102 -2.15 -10.44 28.91
C THR A 102 -3.28 -9.68 29.58
N ILE A 103 -4.30 -10.41 30.07
CA ILE A 103 -5.46 -9.79 30.73
C ILE A 103 -5.37 -9.85 32.26
N SER A 104 -5.84 -8.80 32.92
CA SER A 104 -5.93 -8.70 34.38
C SER A 104 -7.21 -7.97 34.81
N THR A 105 -7.61 -8.17 36.06
CA THR A 105 -8.79 -7.51 36.65
C THR A 105 -8.40 -6.37 37.58
N ILE A 106 -9.07 -5.22 37.40
CA ILE A 106 -9.01 -4.05 38.26
C ILE A 106 -10.36 -3.91 38.99
N THR A 107 -10.30 -3.78 40.31
CA THR A 107 -11.50 -3.62 41.15
C THR A 107 -11.37 -2.39 42.06
N ASP A 108 -12.51 -1.76 42.35
CA ASP A 108 -12.59 -0.67 43.33
C ASP A 108 -14.00 -0.65 43.98
N PRO A 109 -14.15 -0.42 45.29
CA PRO A 109 -15.46 -0.40 45.96
C PRO A 109 -16.43 0.69 45.48
N LEU A 110 -15.95 1.74 44.81
CA LEU A 110 -16.76 2.80 44.22
C LEU A 110 -17.41 2.36 42.90
N MET A 111 -16.80 1.40 42.22
CA MET A 111 -17.22 0.88 40.92
C MET A 111 -18.46 -0.01 41.05
N PHE A 112 -19.55 0.33 40.35
CA PHE A 112 -20.74 -0.50 40.26
C PHE A 112 -21.52 -0.26 38.94
N TRP A 113 -21.65 -1.33 38.13
CA TRP A 113 -22.29 -1.28 36.80
C TRP A 113 -21.76 -0.14 35.92
N GLN A 114 -20.48 -0.20 35.57
CA GLN A 114 -19.84 0.80 34.72
C GLN A 114 -20.24 0.58 33.27
N THR A 115 -20.26 1.67 32.50
CA THR A 115 -20.53 1.65 31.05
C THR A 115 -19.43 2.40 30.31
N GLY A 116 -19.67 3.59 29.76
CA GLY A 116 -18.68 4.34 29.01
C GLY A 116 -17.44 4.70 29.84
N ILE A 117 -16.27 4.60 29.20
CA ILE A 117 -14.97 4.95 29.77
C ILE A 117 -14.15 5.74 28.74
N VAL A 118 -13.29 6.65 29.19
CA VAL A 118 -12.38 7.43 28.32
C VAL A 118 -11.14 7.86 29.08
N PHE A 119 -9.99 7.92 28.40
CA PHE A 119 -8.75 8.46 28.95
C PHE A 119 -8.56 9.94 28.61
N ASP A 120 -7.97 10.71 29.52
CA ASP A 120 -7.30 11.97 29.15
C ASP A 120 -5.83 11.73 28.77
N ASP A 121 -5.19 12.72 28.15
CA ASP A 121 -3.79 12.66 27.71
C ASP A 121 -2.80 12.41 28.85
N SER A 122 -3.20 12.67 30.10
CA SER A 122 -2.41 12.38 31.30
C SER A 122 -2.60 10.94 31.82
N GLY A 123 -3.36 10.11 31.11
CA GLY A 123 -3.64 8.72 31.47
C GLY A 123 -4.68 8.56 32.60
N ASN A 124 -5.46 9.59 32.92
CA ASN A 124 -6.58 9.41 33.85
C ASN A 124 -7.80 8.81 33.11
N LEU A 125 -8.39 7.78 33.71
CA LEU A 125 -9.58 7.11 33.21
C LEU A 125 -10.85 7.70 33.84
N TYR A 126 -11.73 8.28 33.03
CA TYR A 126 -13.07 8.69 33.43
C TYR A 126 -14.07 7.58 33.15
N ILE A 127 -14.99 7.35 34.09
CA ILE A 127 -15.86 6.17 34.08
C ILE A 127 -17.29 6.59 34.40
N ALA A 128 -18.22 6.30 33.49
CA ALA A 128 -19.65 6.38 33.76
C ALA A 128 -20.05 5.25 34.72
N ASN A 129 -20.27 5.60 35.99
CA ASN A 129 -20.62 4.66 37.03
C ASN A 129 -22.15 4.57 37.15
N THR A 130 -22.75 3.98 36.11
CA THR A 130 -24.19 4.03 35.83
C THR A 130 -25.03 3.52 36.99
N GLY A 131 -24.63 2.42 37.63
CA GLY A 131 -25.38 1.84 38.75
C GLY A 131 -25.36 2.68 40.04
N ARG A 132 -24.54 3.73 40.09
CA ARG A 132 -24.46 4.66 41.24
C ARG A 132 -24.71 6.11 40.88
N HIS A 133 -25.16 6.39 39.66
CA HIS A 133 -25.51 7.74 39.20
C HIS A 133 -24.36 8.76 39.38
N THR A 134 -23.12 8.32 39.14
CA THR A 134 -21.91 9.14 39.32
C THR A 134 -20.97 9.00 38.13
N ILE A 135 -20.04 9.93 37.97
CA ILE A 135 -18.87 9.80 37.12
C ILE A 135 -17.64 9.69 38.02
N LEU A 136 -16.81 8.68 37.78
CA LEU A 136 -15.56 8.45 38.50
C LEU A 136 -14.36 8.91 37.66
N LYS A 137 -13.26 9.24 38.33
CA LYS A 137 -11.92 9.43 37.75
C LYS A 137 -10.96 8.49 38.47
N ARG A 138 -10.22 7.67 37.70
CA ARG A 138 -9.11 6.85 38.16
C ARG A 138 -7.80 7.43 37.62
N THR A 139 -6.88 7.76 38.50
CA THR A 139 -5.53 8.25 38.12
C THR A 139 -4.63 7.10 37.66
N PRO A 140 -3.51 7.36 36.94
CA PRO A 140 -2.51 6.34 36.61
C PRO A 140 -2.00 5.57 37.83
N SER A 141 -1.86 6.25 38.98
CA SER A 141 -1.48 5.64 40.27
C SER A 141 -2.51 4.66 40.85
N GLY A 142 -3.70 4.56 40.25
CA GLY A 142 -4.79 3.69 40.68
C GLY A 142 -5.80 4.32 41.63
N THR A 143 -5.60 5.58 42.07
CA THR A 143 -6.57 6.27 42.94
C THR A 143 -7.88 6.55 42.19
N VAL A 144 -9.02 6.12 42.75
CA VAL A 144 -10.38 6.33 42.21
C VAL A 144 -11.16 7.34 43.05
N SER A 145 -11.83 8.30 42.41
CA SER A 145 -12.63 9.34 43.07
C SER A 145 -13.87 9.73 42.26
N VAL A 146 -14.88 10.32 42.91
CA VAL A 146 -16.07 10.87 42.24
C VAL A 146 -15.77 12.27 41.72
N VAL A 147 -16.02 12.51 40.44
CA VAL A 147 -15.85 13.83 39.79
C VAL A 147 -17.17 14.50 39.42
N ALA A 148 -18.25 13.73 39.28
CA ALA A 148 -19.60 14.27 39.11
C ALA A 148 -20.65 13.35 39.73
N GLY A 149 -21.75 13.94 40.21
CA GLY A 149 -22.85 13.23 40.84
C GLY A 149 -22.65 12.99 42.34
N SER A 150 -23.77 12.89 43.06
CA SER A 150 -23.80 12.54 44.47
C SER A 150 -24.06 11.05 44.64
N LEU A 151 -23.13 10.36 45.31
CA LEU A 151 -23.13 8.90 45.46
C LEU A 151 -24.49 8.36 45.95
N GLY A 152 -25.12 7.51 45.14
CA GLY A 152 -26.37 6.82 45.50
C GLY A 152 -27.64 7.69 45.47
N SER A 153 -27.58 8.89 44.89
CA SER A 153 -28.73 9.79 44.75
C SER A 153 -29.00 10.09 43.27
N GLN A 154 -30.14 9.63 42.75
CA GLN A 154 -30.56 9.91 41.37
C GLN A 154 -31.40 11.20 41.26
N GLY A 155 -31.36 11.87 40.11
CA GLY A 155 -32.21 13.03 39.79
C GLY A 155 -31.53 14.01 38.83
N TYR A 156 -32.07 15.23 38.68
CA TYR A 156 -31.53 16.28 37.81
C TYR A 156 -31.37 17.60 38.58
N SER A 157 -30.13 18.04 38.84
CA SER A 157 -29.84 19.32 39.52
C SER A 157 -28.37 19.77 39.35
N GLY A 158 -28.01 20.93 39.91
CA GLY A 158 -26.61 21.33 40.17
C GLY A 158 -25.94 22.21 39.11
N ASP A 159 -26.65 22.65 38.08
CA ASP A 159 -26.05 23.52 37.05
C ASP A 159 -25.51 24.84 37.65
N GLY A 160 -24.22 25.11 37.42
CA GLY A 160 -23.48 26.26 37.96
C GLY A 160 -22.75 26.01 39.29
N ASP A 161 -23.05 24.89 39.95
CA ASP A 161 -22.48 24.44 41.23
C ASP A 161 -21.39 23.37 41.01
N PRO A 162 -20.62 22.99 42.05
CA PRO A 162 -19.64 21.90 41.95
C PRO A 162 -20.27 20.60 41.47
N ALA A 163 -19.66 19.94 40.48
CA ALA A 163 -20.22 18.76 39.82
C ALA A 163 -20.49 17.58 40.78
N THR A 164 -19.70 17.45 41.85
CA THR A 164 -19.85 16.42 42.89
C THR A 164 -21.08 16.60 43.78
N SER A 165 -21.76 17.75 43.70
CA SER A 165 -23.00 18.02 44.43
C SER A 165 -24.27 17.82 43.58
N ALA A 166 -24.11 17.59 42.28
CA ALA A 166 -25.22 17.42 41.35
C ALA A 166 -25.91 16.06 41.54
N LEU A 167 -27.19 16.00 41.18
CA LEU A 167 -27.90 14.74 40.96
C LEU A 167 -27.86 14.41 39.47
N LEU A 168 -27.51 13.17 39.16
CA LEU A 168 -27.50 12.58 37.81
C LEU A 168 -28.46 11.39 37.77
N ASP A 169 -28.87 10.93 36.60
CA ASP A 169 -29.68 9.74 36.43
C ASP A 169 -29.20 8.87 35.27
N ILE A 170 -28.67 7.69 35.59
CA ILE A 170 -28.15 6.69 34.64
C ILE A 170 -27.17 7.35 33.65
N PRO A 171 -26.03 7.90 34.11
CA PRO A 171 -25.00 8.36 33.19
C PRO A 171 -24.43 7.17 32.41
N THR A 172 -24.29 7.28 31.08
CA THR A 172 -23.91 6.15 30.21
C THR A 172 -22.61 6.34 29.43
N ALA A 173 -22.45 7.43 28.69
CA ALA A 173 -21.20 7.74 27.99
C ALA A 173 -20.46 8.89 28.64
N VAL A 174 -19.15 8.90 28.46
CA VAL A 174 -18.24 9.98 28.81
C VAL A 174 -17.39 10.33 27.58
N ALA A 175 -17.08 11.61 27.40
CA ALA A 175 -16.18 12.12 26.37
C ALA A 175 -15.46 13.36 26.91
N LEU A 176 -14.28 13.66 26.36
CA LEU A 176 -13.51 14.86 26.70
C LEU A 176 -13.42 15.76 25.47
N ASP A 177 -13.47 17.08 25.66
CA ASP A 177 -13.07 18.02 24.61
C ASP A 177 -11.56 18.31 24.67
N GLU A 178 -11.03 19.04 23.69
CA GLU A 178 -9.61 19.40 23.60
C GLU A 178 -9.09 20.19 24.82
N ASP A 179 -9.97 20.84 25.58
CA ASP A 179 -9.61 21.59 26.80
C ASP A 179 -9.67 20.69 28.06
N GLY A 180 -10.00 19.40 27.88
CA GLY A 180 -10.14 18.41 28.94
C GLY A 180 -11.45 18.52 29.73
N ASN A 181 -12.45 19.27 29.25
CA ASN A 181 -13.76 19.32 29.89
C ASN A 181 -14.50 17.99 29.69
N LEU A 182 -15.13 17.50 30.75
CA LEU A 182 -15.80 16.20 30.76
C LEU A 182 -17.26 16.32 30.37
N TYR A 183 -17.64 15.72 29.27
CA TYR A 183 -19.01 15.59 28.80
C TYR A 183 -19.54 14.21 29.11
N PHE A 184 -20.82 14.11 29.47
CA PHE A 184 -21.45 12.82 29.67
C PHE A 184 -22.96 12.86 29.38
N SER A 185 -23.45 11.72 28.90
CA SER A 185 -24.87 11.52 28.65
C SER A 185 -25.54 11.19 29.97
N ASP A 186 -26.37 12.11 30.47
CA ASP A 186 -27.20 11.93 31.66
C ASP A 186 -28.53 11.31 31.20
N SER A 187 -28.46 10.06 30.76
CA SER A 187 -29.44 9.43 29.87
C SER A 187 -30.84 9.33 30.47
N GLY A 188 -30.95 9.06 31.77
CA GLY A 188 -32.20 9.05 32.50
C GLY A 188 -32.86 10.44 32.60
N ASN A 189 -32.04 11.50 32.52
CA ASN A 189 -32.48 12.88 32.50
C ASN A 189 -32.64 13.45 31.08
N HIS A 190 -32.40 12.68 30.00
CA HIS A 190 -32.57 13.13 28.61
C HIS A 190 -31.71 14.35 28.22
N VAL A 191 -30.54 14.51 28.84
CA VAL A 191 -29.64 15.65 28.59
C VAL A 191 -28.19 15.19 28.45
N VAL A 192 -27.37 16.06 27.85
CA VAL A 192 -25.91 15.97 27.89
C VAL A 192 -25.39 17.05 28.83
N ARG A 193 -24.54 16.65 29.77
CA ARG A 193 -23.96 17.51 30.80
C ARG A 193 -22.47 17.67 30.56
N ARG A 194 -21.90 18.77 31.02
CA ARG A 194 -20.46 19.09 30.99
C ARG A 194 -19.97 19.48 32.36
N VAL A 195 -18.81 18.95 32.77
CA VAL A 195 -17.99 19.45 33.89
C VAL A 195 -16.81 20.22 33.32
N ASP A 196 -16.70 21.48 33.74
CA ASP A 196 -15.57 22.34 33.40
C ASP A 196 -14.31 21.89 34.15
N ASN A 197 -13.22 21.62 33.42
CA ASN A 197 -12.00 21.03 33.96
C ASN A 197 -11.27 21.98 34.94
N LEU A 198 -11.37 23.29 34.71
CA LEU A 198 -10.67 24.30 35.51
C LEU A 198 -11.40 24.63 36.82
N THR A 199 -12.73 24.66 36.79
CA THR A 199 -13.58 25.10 37.90
C THR A 199 -14.29 23.96 38.63
N GLY A 200 -14.36 22.77 38.02
CA GLY A 200 -15.09 21.61 38.56
C GLY A 200 -16.60 21.79 38.60
N LYS A 201 -17.16 22.75 37.85
CA LYS A 201 -18.59 23.06 37.83
C LYS A 201 -19.33 22.32 36.74
N ILE A 202 -20.56 21.90 37.02
CA ILE A 202 -21.42 21.23 36.02
C ILE A 202 -22.36 22.21 35.32
N SER A 203 -22.70 21.91 34.06
CA SER A 203 -23.71 22.62 33.28
C SER A 203 -24.38 21.68 32.28
N THR A 204 -25.63 21.96 31.90
CA THR A 204 -26.28 21.30 30.75
C THR A 204 -25.82 21.96 29.44
N VAL A 205 -25.46 21.15 28.45
CA VAL A 205 -25.00 21.64 27.12
C VAL A 205 -25.96 21.29 25.99
N ALA A 206 -26.76 20.24 26.14
CA ALA A 206 -27.81 19.88 25.21
C ALA A 206 -28.95 19.14 25.92
N GLY A 207 -30.19 19.35 25.45
CA GLY A 207 -31.39 18.75 26.02
C GLY A 207 -32.03 19.62 27.10
N ASN A 208 -33.36 19.50 27.25
CA ASN A 208 -34.16 20.28 28.21
C ASN A 208 -34.77 19.44 29.35
N GLY A 209 -34.33 18.19 29.54
CA GLY A 209 -34.86 17.30 30.56
C GLY A 209 -36.13 16.55 30.18
N SER A 210 -36.72 16.82 29.01
CA SER A 210 -37.95 16.15 28.55
C SER A 210 -37.66 15.16 27.43
N SER A 211 -38.22 13.95 27.55
CA SER A 211 -38.14 12.93 26.51
C SER A 211 -38.81 13.36 25.21
N GLY A 212 -38.15 13.15 24.06
CA GLY A 212 -38.75 13.36 22.72
C GLY A 212 -37.71 13.63 21.62
N TYR A 213 -38.18 14.00 20.42
CA TYR A 213 -37.35 14.40 19.28
C TYR A 213 -37.81 15.77 18.76
N SER A 214 -37.04 16.82 19.04
CA SER A 214 -37.32 18.19 18.58
C SER A 214 -36.10 19.09 18.70
N GLY A 215 -36.17 20.27 18.08
CA GLY A 215 -35.20 21.36 18.25
C GLY A 215 -34.12 21.45 17.18
N ASP A 216 -34.17 20.63 16.13
CA ASP A 216 -33.28 20.76 14.97
C ASP A 216 -33.39 22.17 14.36
N GLY A 217 -32.25 22.74 13.98
CA GLY A 217 -32.06 24.12 13.53
C GLY A 217 -32.14 25.18 14.64
N GLY A 218 -32.30 24.77 15.90
CA GLY A 218 -32.47 25.63 17.07
C GLY A 218 -31.40 25.44 18.14
N SER A 219 -31.58 26.07 19.30
CA SER A 219 -30.66 25.95 20.44
C SER A 219 -30.60 24.50 20.95
N ALA A 220 -29.39 23.99 21.20
CA ALA A 220 -29.17 22.67 21.78
C ALA A 220 -29.85 22.50 23.16
N LEU A 221 -29.99 23.58 23.94
CA LEU A 221 -30.63 23.56 25.26
C LEU A 221 -32.15 23.41 25.18
N ASP A 222 -32.78 23.71 24.04
CA ASP A 222 -34.23 23.58 23.86
C ASP A 222 -34.60 22.22 23.24
N ALA A 223 -33.62 21.48 22.72
CA ALA A 223 -33.85 20.19 22.11
C ALA A 223 -34.33 19.13 23.11
N ARG A 224 -34.92 18.07 22.56
CA ARG A 224 -35.33 16.88 23.30
C ARG A 224 -34.56 15.68 22.78
N PHE A 225 -34.21 14.79 23.71
CA PHE A 225 -33.63 13.47 23.45
C PHE A 225 -34.52 12.41 24.09
N ILE A 226 -34.55 11.18 23.56
CA ILE A 226 -35.28 10.08 24.22
C ILE A 226 -34.34 9.24 25.09
N ASN A 227 -33.14 8.93 24.61
CA ASN A 227 -32.14 8.18 25.36
C ASN A 227 -30.74 8.47 24.77
N PRO A 228 -30.13 9.62 25.10
CA PRO A 228 -28.79 9.92 24.61
C PRO A 228 -27.81 8.92 25.22
N GLN A 229 -27.01 8.24 24.40
CA GLN A 229 -25.98 7.31 24.87
C GLN A 229 -24.60 7.76 24.40
N GLY A 230 -24.12 7.34 23.22
CA GLY A 230 -22.79 7.70 22.73
C GLY A 230 -22.58 9.20 22.54
N LEU A 231 -21.36 9.66 22.85
CA LEU A 231 -20.88 11.02 22.66
C LEU A 231 -19.54 10.97 21.93
N ALA A 232 -19.34 11.87 20.97
CA ALA A 232 -18.06 12.06 20.29
C ALA A 232 -17.87 13.52 19.88
N PHE A 233 -16.62 13.94 19.72
CA PHE A 233 -16.27 15.21 19.11
C PHE A 233 -15.67 14.98 17.72
N ASP A 234 -15.98 15.86 16.77
CA ASP A 234 -15.21 15.94 15.52
C ASP A 234 -13.95 16.80 15.72
N GLY A 235 -13.08 16.85 14.69
CA GLY A 235 -11.86 17.66 14.72
C GLY A 235 -12.08 19.19 14.78
N ASP A 236 -13.30 19.67 14.58
CA ASP A 236 -13.68 21.09 14.77
C ASP A 236 -14.23 21.35 16.20
N GLY A 237 -14.37 20.29 17.00
CA GLY A 237 -14.89 20.31 18.37
C GLY A 237 -16.42 20.37 18.48
N ASN A 238 -17.16 20.06 17.41
CA ASN A 238 -18.61 19.90 17.48
C ASN A 238 -18.97 18.61 18.22
N LEU A 239 -20.02 18.66 19.05
CA LEU A 239 -20.45 17.53 19.85
C LEU A 239 -21.50 16.70 19.10
N TYR A 240 -21.28 15.40 18.98
CA TYR A 240 -22.20 14.45 18.39
C TYR A 240 -22.82 13.59 19.49
N VAL A 241 -24.12 13.34 19.39
CA VAL A 241 -24.93 12.64 20.39
C VAL A 241 -25.74 11.56 19.70
N ALA A 242 -25.47 10.30 20.03
CA ALA A 242 -26.29 9.18 19.60
C ALA A 242 -27.56 9.11 20.44
N ASP A 243 -28.70 9.53 19.87
CA ASP A 243 -30.00 9.41 20.50
C ASP A 243 -30.65 8.09 20.08
N VAL A 244 -30.35 7.08 20.88
CA VAL A 244 -30.79 5.70 20.67
C VAL A 244 -32.29 5.67 20.42
N GLY A 245 -33.08 6.36 21.24
CA GLY A 245 -34.53 6.30 21.20
C GLY A 245 -35.13 6.77 19.87
N THR A 246 -34.51 7.75 19.22
CA THR A 246 -34.98 8.36 17.97
C THR A 246 -34.35 7.74 16.72
N GLY A 247 -33.28 6.94 16.88
CA GLY A 247 -32.56 6.37 15.75
C GLY A 247 -31.75 7.43 15.01
N THR A 248 -31.16 8.39 15.73
CA THR A 248 -30.42 9.50 15.15
C THR A 248 -29.10 9.74 15.85
N VAL A 249 -28.13 10.29 15.11
CA VAL A 249 -26.98 11.00 15.67
C VAL A 249 -27.20 12.48 15.42
N ARG A 250 -27.22 13.27 16.50
CA ARG A 250 -27.44 14.71 16.45
C ARG A 250 -26.15 15.46 16.75
N ARG A 251 -25.87 16.51 16.00
CA ARG A 251 -24.68 17.36 16.12
C ARG A 251 -25.05 18.68 16.76
N VAL A 252 -24.29 19.09 17.78
CA VAL A 252 -24.28 20.42 18.38
C VAL A 252 -23.05 21.17 17.89
N ASP A 253 -23.28 22.26 17.17
CA ASP A 253 -22.23 23.13 16.67
C ASP A 253 -21.58 23.91 17.83
N LYS A 254 -20.25 23.81 17.97
CA LYS A 254 -19.49 24.41 19.09
C LYS A 254 -19.61 25.93 19.12
N ALA A 255 -19.60 26.58 17.96
CA ALA A 255 -19.53 28.04 17.82
C ALA A 255 -20.89 28.72 18.06
N THR A 256 -21.98 28.08 17.65
CA THR A 256 -23.33 28.64 17.65
C THR A 256 -24.23 28.05 18.74
N GLY A 257 -23.91 26.85 19.22
CA GLY A 257 -24.78 26.08 20.13
C GLY A 257 -26.07 25.58 19.45
N ILE A 258 -26.10 25.55 18.11
CA ILE A 258 -27.23 25.02 17.34
C ILE A 258 -27.12 23.51 17.24
N ILE A 259 -28.25 22.82 17.34
CA ILE A 259 -28.34 21.37 17.17
C ILE A 259 -29.10 21.00 15.89
N ASP A 260 -28.61 20.00 15.18
CA ASP A 260 -29.22 19.43 13.98
C ASP A 260 -29.03 17.91 13.93
N THR A 261 -29.83 17.22 13.12
CA THR A 261 -29.62 15.80 12.84
C THR A 261 -28.48 15.62 11.81
N TYR A 262 -27.47 14.85 12.17
CA TYR A 262 -26.32 14.55 11.32
C TYR A 262 -26.46 13.22 10.59
N ALA A 263 -26.99 12.20 11.26
CA ALA A 263 -27.29 10.90 10.66
C ALA A 263 -28.58 10.33 11.24
N GLY A 264 -29.32 9.58 10.43
CA GLY A 264 -30.61 9.01 10.80
C GLY A 264 -31.80 9.92 10.44
N SER A 265 -32.92 9.30 10.09
CA SER A 265 -34.14 9.99 9.61
C SER A 265 -35.19 10.23 10.71
N GLY A 266 -34.83 10.01 11.99
CA GLY A 266 -35.78 10.06 13.11
C GLY A 266 -36.72 8.85 13.18
N SER A 267 -36.48 7.83 12.35
CA SER A 267 -37.19 6.56 12.34
C SER A 267 -36.19 5.41 12.45
N ARG A 268 -36.39 4.56 13.46
CA ARG A 268 -35.54 3.38 13.70
C ARG A 268 -35.69 2.36 12.56
N GLY A 269 -34.56 1.87 12.06
CA GLY A 269 -34.47 0.87 11.00
C GLY A 269 -33.05 0.81 10.42
N HIS A 270 -32.82 0.00 9.39
CA HIS A 270 -31.52 -0.08 8.72
C HIS A 270 -31.71 0.06 7.20
N SER A 271 -31.23 1.17 6.64
CA SER A 271 -31.28 1.44 5.20
C SER A 271 -30.33 2.59 4.82
N GLY A 272 -30.21 2.90 3.53
CA GLY A 272 -29.57 4.13 3.05
C GLY A 272 -28.09 4.02 2.70
N ASP A 273 -27.51 2.83 2.64
CA ASP A 273 -26.12 2.63 2.23
C ASP A 273 -25.83 3.23 0.85
N GLY A 274 -24.70 3.94 0.75
CA GLY A 274 -24.28 4.70 -0.43
C GLY A 274 -25.01 6.04 -0.61
N GLY A 275 -25.94 6.39 0.28
CA GLY A 275 -26.71 7.64 0.26
C GLY A 275 -26.36 8.61 1.39
N PRO A 276 -27.02 9.78 1.46
CA PRO A 276 -26.81 10.76 2.53
C PRO A 276 -27.20 10.23 3.91
N ALA A 277 -26.32 10.40 4.90
CA ALA A 277 -26.50 9.90 6.27
C ALA A 277 -27.78 10.42 6.95
N VAL A 278 -28.15 11.68 6.71
CA VAL A 278 -29.39 12.30 7.22
C VAL A 278 -30.67 11.65 6.69
N SER A 279 -30.59 10.92 5.57
CA SER A 279 -31.74 10.22 4.98
C SER A 279 -31.80 8.74 5.34
N ALA A 280 -30.72 8.18 5.87
CA ALA A 280 -30.66 6.78 6.27
C ALA A 280 -31.49 6.50 7.52
N GLN A 281 -31.87 5.25 7.72
CA GLN A 281 -32.42 4.78 8.99
C GLN A 281 -31.29 4.16 9.81
N LEU A 282 -31.26 4.48 11.12
CA LEU A 282 -30.34 3.88 12.08
C LEU A 282 -31.09 3.02 13.11
N ALA A 283 -30.57 1.83 13.36
CA ALA A 283 -31.19 0.81 14.20
C ALA A 283 -30.60 0.86 15.62
N SER A 284 -31.07 1.82 16.44
CA SER A 284 -30.55 2.04 17.80
C SER A 284 -29.05 2.36 17.82
N PRO A 285 -28.63 3.53 17.27
CA PRO A 285 -27.22 3.94 17.30
C PRO A 285 -26.76 4.10 18.75
N LEU A 286 -25.73 3.37 19.17
CA LEU A 286 -25.25 3.30 20.56
C LEU A 286 -23.92 4.04 20.74
N GLY A 287 -22.83 3.43 20.29
CA GLY A 287 -21.49 4.00 20.31
C GLY A 287 -21.24 4.80 19.04
N ILE A 288 -20.53 5.92 19.20
CA ILE A 288 -20.07 6.75 18.10
C ILE A 288 -18.63 7.19 18.35
N ILE A 289 -17.82 7.26 17.30
CA ILE A 289 -16.44 7.75 17.36
C ILE A 289 -16.02 8.30 15.99
N PHE A 290 -15.14 9.29 15.98
CA PHE A 290 -14.50 9.81 14.77
C PHE A 290 -13.09 9.26 14.61
N ASP A 291 -12.70 8.94 13.38
CA ASP A 291 -11.27 8.78 13.04
C ASP A 291 -10.61 10.13 12.73
N GLY A 292 -9.28 10.11 12.52
CA GLY A 292 -8.47 11.31 12.25
C GLY A 292 -8.84 12.04 10.94
N GLU A 293 -9.45 11.35 9.98
CA GLU A 293 -9.95 11.93 8.72
C GLU A 293 -11.38 12.49 8.81
N GLY A 294 -12.04 12.35 9.97
CA GLY A 294 -13.38 12.86 10.20
C GLY A 294 -14.50 11.94 9.71
N ASN A 295 -14.22 10.65 9.51
CA ASN A 295 -15.28 9.65 9.34
C ASN A 295 -15.92 9.32 10.69
N LEU A 296 -17.24 9.30 10.75
CA LEU A 296 -18.00 8.90 11.93
C LEU A 296 -18.34 7.41 11.85
N TYR A 297 -17.89 6.63 12.83
CA TYR A 297 -18.30 5.24 13.02
C TYR A 297 -19.46 5.18 14.00
N ILE A 298 -20.47 4.37 13.69
CA ILE A 298 -21.70 4.24 14.47
C ILE A 298 -21.96 2.75 14.67
N SER A 299 -21.99 2.29 15.93
CA SER A 299 -22.50 0.96 16.24
C SER A 299 -24.02 1.02 16.32
N GLU A 300 -24.69 0.13 15.60
CA GLU A 300 -26.14 0.00 15.63
C GLU A 300 -26.50 -1.49 15.63
N GLU A 301 -27.49 -1.91 16.40
CA GLU A 301 -27.99 -3.29 16.52
C GLU A 301 -26.96 -4.41 16.20
N TYR A 302 -26.83 -4.82 14.92
CA TYR A 302 -25.89 -5.83 14.42
C TYR A 302 -24.89 -5.34 13.38
N TYR A 303 -24.80 -4.02 13.15
CA TYR A 303 -23.95 -3.38 12.15
C TYR A 303 -23.02 -2.31 12.73
N ILE A 304 -21.86 -2.13 12.10
CA ILE A 304 -21.09 -0.89 12.22
C ILE A 304 -21.28 -0.11 10.93
N ARG A 305 -21.73 1.13 11.06
CA ARG A 305 -21.91 2.07 9.96
C ARG A 305 -20.78 3.08 9.98
N LYS A 306 -20.34 3.52 8.80
CA LYS A 306 -19.38 4.59 8.61
C LYS A 306 -20.04 5.71 7.82
N VAL A 307 -19.93 6.95 8.29
CA VAL A 307 -20.32 8.17 7.58
C VAL A 307 -19.04 8.91 7.22
N ASP A 308 -18.78 9.12 5.93
CA ASP A 308 -17.61 9.88 5.49
C ASP A 308 -17.80 11.40 5.64
N PRO A 309 -16.74 12.23 5.47
CA PRO A 309 -16.84 13.69 5.51
C PRO A 309 -17.77 14.30 4.44
N ALA A 310 -18.07 13.56 3.37
CA ALA A 310 -19.06 13.98 2.36
C ALA A 310 -20.50 13.71 2.81
N GLY A 311 -20.69 13.07 3.98
CA GLY A 311 -21.98 12.74 4.56
C GLY A 311 -22.61 11.49 3.95
N VAL A 312 -21.85 10.62 3.31
CA VAL A 312 -22.34 9.34 2.76
C VAL A 312 -22.18 8.24 3.80
N ILE A 313 -23.27 7.52 4.07
CA ILE A 313 -23.29 6.40 5.02
C ILE A 313 -23.16 5.05 4.29
N ARG A 314 -22.44 4.11 4.91
CA ARG A 314 -22.31 2.73 4.45
C ARG A 314 -22.18 1.76 5.62
N THR A 315 -22.53 0.50 5.42
CA THR A 315 -22.25 -0.59 6.35
C THR A 315 -20.83 -1.12 6.11
N ILE A 316 -20.04 -1.24 7.18
CA ILE A 316 -18.64 -1.73 7.11
C ILE A 316 -18.43 -3.06 7.84
N ALA A 317 -19.31 -3.42 8.77
CA ALA A 317 -19.28 -4.70 9.47
C ALA A 317 -20.69 -5.14 9.86
N GLY A 318 -20.88 -6.46 9.95
CA GLY A 318 -22.13 -7.08 10.37
C GLY A 318 -23.00 -7.58 9.21
N SER A 319 -23.46 -8.82 9.32
CA SER A 319 -24.33 -9.49 8.35
C SER A 319 -25.83 -9.28 8.61
N GLY A 320 -26.19 -8.58 9.68
CA GLY A 320 -27.58 -8.45 10.14
C GLY A 320 -28.14 -9.67 10.87
N THR A 321 -27.35 -10.73 11.02
CA THR A 321 -27.75 -11.92 11.76
C THR A 321 -27.19 -11.83 13.19
N PRO A 322 -28.03 -11.99 14.24
CA PRO A 322 -27.54 -12.04 15.60
C PRO A 322 -26.69 -13.29 15.84
N GLY A 323 -25.46 -13.15 16.34
CA GLY A 323 -24.58 -14.29 16.64
C GLY A 323 -23.12 -13.91 16.91
N TYR A 324 -22.27 -14.92 17.15
CA TYR A 324 -20.81 -14.79 17.21
C TYR A 324 -20.18 -15.74 16.19
N SER A 325 -19.79 -15.21 15.02
CA SER A 325 -19.09 -15.93 13.96
C SER A 325 -18.45 -14.95 12.98
N GLY A 326 -17.54 -15.46 12.12
CA GLY A 326 -16.94 -14.70 11.01
C GLY A 326 -15.55 -14.13 11.30
N ASP A 327 -15.06 -14.25 12.54
CA ASP A 327 -13.71 -13.85 12.92
C ASP A 327 -12.65 -14.60 12.09
N GLY A 328 -11.62 -13.87 11.67
CA GLY A 328 -10.61 -14.30 10.70
C GLY A 328 -11.04 -14.10 9.23
N GLY A 329 -12.25 -13.59 8.97
CA GLY A 329 -12.78 -13.31 7.64
C GLY A 329 -13.22 -11.86 7.46
N GLU A 330 -13.97 -11.58 6.38
CA GLU A 330 -14.51 -10.25 6.10
C GLU A 330 -15.60 -9.86 7.11
N ALA A 331 -15.48 -8.64 7.67
CA ALA A 331 -16.35 -8.11 8.70
C ALA A 331 -17.81 -7.99 8.26
N ALA A 332 -18.07 -7.76 6.96
CA ALA A 332 -19.41 -7.72 6.38
C ALA A 332 -20.17 -9.05 6.52
N MET A 333 -19.46 -10.17 6.66
CA MET A 333 -20.04 -11.51 6.78
C MET A 333 -20.19 -11.97 8.25
N ALA A 334 -19.64 -11.21 9.20
CA ALA A 334 -19.66 -11.58 10.60
C ALA A 334 -21.05 -11.42 11.23
N SER A 335 -21.37 -12.29 12.20
CA SER A 335 -22.55 -12.09 13.06
C SER A 335 -22.14 -11.37 14.35
N MET A 336 -23.05 -10.52 14.85
CA MET A 336 -22.84 -9.69 16.05
C MET A 336 -24.02 -9.87 17.01
N THR A 337 -23.84 -9.73 18.32
CA THR A 337 -24.93 -9.99 19.29
C THR A 337 -25.43 -8.76 20.04
N ALA A 338 -24.59 -7.77 20.31
CA ALA A 338 -24.96 -6.44 20.80
C ALA A 338 -23.73 -5.54 20.90
N MET A 339 -23.44 -4.78 19.84
CA MET A 339 -22.32 -3.84 19.87
C MET A 339 -22.65 -2.61 20.71
N GLN A 340 -21.69 -2.15 21.52
CA GLN A 340 -21.87 -1.00 22.41
C GLN A 340 -20.88 0.12 22.07
N PHE A 341 -19.79 0.25 22.81
CA PHE A 341 -18.80 1.31 22.61
C PHE A 341 -17.67 0.86 21.70
N MET A 342 -17.00 1.84 21.13
CA MET A 342 -15.92 1.69 20.17
C MET A 342 -14.76 2.59 20.59
N ASP A 343 -13.55 2.18 20.24
CA ASP A 343 -12.34 2.99 20.35
C ASP A 343 -11.35 2.57 19.27
N PHE A 344 -10.24 3.29 19.10
CA PHE A 344 -9.17 2.90 18.19
C PHE A 344 -7.97 2.33 18.94
N ASP A 345 -7.34 1.29 18.40
CA ASP A 345 -6.01 0.90 18.84
C ASP A 345 -4.94 1.88 18.30
N ARG A 346 -3.68 1.68 18.72
CA ARG A 346 -2.58 2.56 18.28
C ARG A 346 -2.30 2.54 16.80
N ASP A 347 -2.66 1.47 16.11
CA ASP A 347 -2.49 1.35 14.67
C ASP A 347 -3.67 2.00 13.92
N GLY A 348 -4.65 2.55 14.65
CA GLY A 348 -5.85 3.16 14.07
C GLY A 348 -6.94 2.15 13.70
N HIS A 349 -6.88 0.91 14.21
CA HIS A 349 -7.92 -0.08 13.98
C HIS A 349 -9.09 0.11 14.93
N LEU A 350 -10.31 -0.01 14.38
CA LEU A 350 -11.53 0.14 15.18
C LEU A 350 -11.74 -1.08 16.07
N LEU A 351 -11.65 -0.87 17.38
CA LEU A 351 -12.08 -1.80 18.41
C LEU A 351 -13.53 -1.56 18.76
N PHE A 352 -14.26 -2.63 19.10
CA PHE A 352 -15.63 -2.52 19.58
C PHE A 352 -16.01 -3.68 20.51
N SER A 353 -16.81 -3.40 21.51
CA SER A 353 -17.35 -4.42 22.41
C SER A 353 -18.56 -5.10 21.78
N ASP A 354 -18.55 -6.43 21.66
CA ASP A 354 -19.74 -7.25 21.35
C ASP A 354 -20.25 -7.88 22.64
N ALA A 355 -21.06 -7.10 23.37
CA ALA A 355 -21.32 -7.30 24.78
C ALA A 355 -21.97 -8.65 25.12
N ASN A 356 -22.94 -9.08 24.32
CA ASN A 356 -23.66 -10.34 24.58
C ASN A 356 -22.84 -11.57 24.19
N ALA A 357 -21.88 -11.43 23.28
CA ALA A 357 -20.93 -12.47 22.92
C ALA A 357 -19.81 -12.60 23.96
N GLY A 358 -19.64 -11.60 24.85
CA GLY A 358 -18.58 -11.63 25.84
C GLY A 358 -17.20 -11.46 25.21
N VAL A 359 -17.10 -10.65 24.16
CA VAL A 359 -15.85 -10.38 23.45
C VAL A 359 -15.67 -8.90 23.11
N VAL A 360 -14.43 -8.49 22.92
CA VAL A 360 -14.04 -7.26 22.24
C VAL A 360 -13.40 -7.66 20.91
N ARG A 361 -13.85 -7.05 19.83
CA ARG A 361 -13.41 -7.35 18.47
C ARG A 361 -12.73 -6.14 17.83
N LYS A 362 -11.93 -6.41 16.81
CA LYS A 362 -11.14 -5.45 16.04
C LYS A 362 -11.49 -5.53 14.57
N LEU A 363 -11.62 -4.38 13.91
CA LEU A 363 -11.69 -4.24 12.46
C LEU A 363 -10.37 -3.73 11.89
N VAL A 364 -9.79 -4.49 10.97
CA VAL A 364 -8.55 -4.13 10.25
C VAL A 364 -8.90 -3.83 8.79
N PRO A 365 -8.61 -2.64 8.24
CA PRO A 365 -8.94 -2.32 6.86
C PRO A 365 -8.10 -3.13 5.87
N PHE A 366 -8.67 -3.41 4.70
CA PHE A 366 -7.95 -3.95 3.54
C PHE A 366 -8.54 -3.39 2.24
N TYR A 367 -7.80 -3.53 1.15
CA TYR A 367 -8.24 -3.19 -0.21
C TYR A 367 -8.48 -4.40 -1.07
N LYS A 368 -9.41 -4.26 -2.00
CA LYS A 368 -9.75 -5.31 -2.94
C LYS A 368 -9.10 -5.08 -4.30
N ALA A 369 -8.21 -5.97 -4.71
CA ALA A 369 -7.69 -6.06 -6.06
C ALA A 369 -8.57 -7.03 -6.89
N SER A 370 -9.42 -6.47 -7.74
CA SER A 370 -10.33 -7.22 -8.62
C SER A 370 -9.73 -7.39 -10.02
N PHE A 371 -10.01 -8.52 -10.66
CA PHE A 371 -9.42 -8.88 -11.96
C PHE A 371 -10.50 -9.11 -13.02
N GLU A 372 -10.69 -8.14 -13.91
CA GLU A 372 -11.59 -8.24 -15.05
C GLU A 372 -10.84 -8.89 -16.24
N SER A 373 -11.16 -10.16 -16.51
CA SER A 373 -10.47 -10.95 -17.52
C SER A 373 -10.81 -10.55 -18.97
N ASN A 374 -11.80 -9.67 -19.18
CA ASN A 374 -12.23 -9.21 -20.50
C ASN A 374 -12.53 -10.37 -21.47
N GLY A 375 -13.25 -11.37 -20.97
CA GLY A 375 -13.63 -12.58 -21.70
C GLY A 375 -12.57 -13.69 -21.72
N GLY A 376 -11.55 -13.61 -20.86
CA GLY A 376 -10.66 -14.73 -20.53
C GLY A 376 -11.20 -15.59 -19.37
N SER A 377 -10.42 -16.58 -18.94
CA SER A 377 -10.72 -17.37 -17.74
C SER A 377 -10.84 -16.49 -16.49
N ALA A 378 -11.77 -16.83 -15.58
CA ALA A 378 -12.00 -16.06 -14.36
C ALA A 378 -10.78 -16.06 -13.43
N VAL A 379 -10.54 -14.93 -12.76
CA VAL A 379 -9.47 -14.73 -11.78
C VAL A 379 -10.10 -14.22 -10.49
N ALA A 380 -9.76 -14.85 -9.37
CA ALA A 380 -10.30 -14.45 -8.07
C ALA A 380 -9.75 -13.09 -7.64
N ALA A 381 -10.59 -12.27 -7.02
CA ALA A 381 -10.14 -11.05 -6.37
C ALA A 381 -9.21 -11.38 -5.19
N GLN A 382 -8.31 -10.46 -4.89
CA GLN A 382 -7.40 -10.53 -3.75
C GLN A 382 -7.76 -9.44 -2.75
N ASN A 383 -7.62 -9.78 -1.48
CA ASN A 383 -7.68 -8.83 -0.37
C ASN A 383 -6.23 -8.52 -0.01
N VAL A 384 -5.88 -7.24 0.01
CA VAL A 384 -4.51 -6.75 0.15
C VAL A 384 -4.51 -5.73 1.29
N ASP A 385 -3.63 -5.93 2.26
CA ASP A 385 -3.51 -5.00 3.38
C ASP A 385 -2.97 -3.64 2.90
N PRO A 386 -3.32 -2.51 3.54
CA PRO A 386 -2.85 -1.19 3.13
C PRO A 386 -1.32 -1.13 3.08
N GLY A 387 -0.77 -0.67 1.95
CA GLY A 387 0.68 -0.58 1.74
C GLY A 387 1.33 -1.85 1.19
N ASP A 388 0.64 -3.00 1.23
CA ASP A 388 1.11 -4.24 0.63
C ASP A 388 0.90 -4.25 -0.89
N VAL A 389 1.55 -5.19 -1.57
CA VAL A 389 1.42 -5.39 -3.02
C VAL A 389 0.40 -6.47 -3.34
N ALA A 390 -0.38 -6.27 -4.42
CA ALA A 390 -1.19 -7.36 -4.97
C ALA A 390 -0.28 -8.45 -5.53
N ALA A 391 -0.63 -9.73 -5.33
CA ALA A 391 0.11 -10.82 -5.96
C ALA A 391 -0.28 -10.92 -7.44
N GLU A 392 0.71 -11.08 -8.33
CA GLU A 392 0.42 -11.30 -9.74
C GLU A 392 -0.29 -12.67 -9.92
N PRO A 393 -1.54 -12.70 -10.42
CA PRO A 393 -2.25 -13.96 -10.62
C PRO A 393 -1.67 -14.71 -11.83
N ALA A 394 -1.89 -16.02 -11.86
CA ALA A 394 -1.61 -16.80 -13.07
C ALA A 394 -2.30 -16.19 -14.30
N ALA A 395 -1.56 -16.06 -15.40
CA ALA A 395 -2.06 -15.46 -16.62
C ALA A 395 -3.38 -16.12 -17.05
N PRO A 396 -4.48 -15.36 -17.19
CA PRO A 396 -5.73 -15.92 -17.68
C PRO A 396 -5.54 -16.45 -19.09
N THR A 397 -6.49 -17.26 -19.57
CA THR A 397 -6.47 -17.81 -20.93
C THR A 397 -7.68 -17.34 -21.73
N LYS A 398 -7.48 -17.05 -23.01
CA LYS A 398 -8.54 -16.70 -23.97
C LYS A 398 -8.22 -17.31 -25.33
N THR A 399 -9.13 -18.14 -25.85
CA THR A 399 -8.92 -18.88 -27.11
C THR A 399 -8.55 -17.93 -28.26
N GLY A 400 -7.48 -18.25 -28.98
CA GLY A 400 -7.02 -17.50 -30.16
C GLY A 400 -6.40 -16.12 -29.85
N HIS A 401 -6.07 -15.84 -28.58
CA HIS A 401 -5.44 -14.59 -28.17
C HIS A 401 -4.21 -14.87 -27.29
N THR A 402 -3.24 -13.96 -27.31
CA THR A 402 -2.14 -13.90 -26.35
C THR A 402 -2.44 -12.90 -25.24
N PHE A 403 -2.14 -13.26 -23.99
CA PHE A 403 -2.29 -12.38 -22.84
C PHE A 403 -1.19 -11.31 -22.87
N GLY A 404 -1.59 -10.04 -22.82
CA GLY A 404 -0.71 -8.88 -22.94
C GLY A 404 -0.42 -8.15 -21.62
N GLY A 405 -0.82 -8.74 -20.48
CA GLY A 405 -0.66 -8.15 -19.14
C GLY A 405 -1.95 -7.58 -18.55
N TRP A 406 -1.85 -7.20 -17.28
CA TRP A 406 -2.90 -6.52 -16.50
C TRP A 406 -2.72 -5.01 -16.56
N TYR A 407 -3.80 -4.27 -16.78
CA TYR A 407 -3.79 -2.82 -16.91
C TYR A 407 -4.65 -2.17 -15.83
N ALA A 408 -4.22 -1.03 -15.29
CA ALA A 408 -4.93 -0.29 -14.25
C ALA A 408 -6.22 0.39 -14.76
N ASP A 409 -6.36 0.52 -16.09
CA ASP A 409 -7.50 1.17 -16.73
C ASP A 409 -8.12 0.31 -17.84
N ALA A 410 -9.44 0.45 -18.01
CA ALA A 410 -10.20 -0.26 -19.04
C ALA A 410 -9.83 0.15 -20.48
N ALA A 411 -9.13 1.27 -20.67
CA ALA A 411 -8.64 1.70 -21.99
C ALA A 411 -7.29 1.06 -22.36
N PHE A 412 -6.70 0.26 -21.46
CA PHE A 412 -5.44 -0.45 -21.65
C PHE A 412 -4.25 0.46 -21.93
N THR A 413 -4.21 1.62 -21.26
CA THR A 413 -3.17 2.65 -21.44
C THR A 413 -2.06 2.55 -20.42
N THR A 414 -2.35 2.09 -19.20
CA THR A 414 -1.45 2.01 -18.05
C THR A 414 -1.27 0.56 -17.65
N LEU A 415 -0.10 -0.01 -17.94
CA LEU A 415 0.26 -1.35 -17.47
C LEU A 415 0.39 -1.32 -15.95
N TYR A 416 -0.23 -2.28 -15.25
CA TYR A 416 -0.14 -2.37 -13.81
C TYR A 416 1.17 -3.02 -13.38
N ASP A 417 1.82 -2.43 -12.37
CA ASP A 417 3.04 -2.93 -11.76
C ASP A 417 2.69 -3.65 -10.45
N PHE A 418 2.86 -4.97 -10.38
CA PHE A 418 2.58 -5.76 -9.18
C PHE A 418 3.61 -5.56 -8.06
N SER A 419 4.61 -4.69 -8.25
CA SER A 419 5.45 -4.18 -7.15
C SER A 419 4.92 -2.88 -6.53
N ALA A 420 3.86 -2.29 -7.09
CA ALA A 420 3.23 -1.11 -6.54
C ALA A 420 2.35 -1.46 -5.33
N ALA A 421 2.47 -0.66 -4.28
CA ALA A 421 1.63 -0.74 -3.08
C ALA A 421 0.17 -0.45 -3.42
N VAL A 422 -0.74 -1.18 -2.80
CA VAL A 422 -2.19 -1.05 -2.93
C VAL A 422 -2.71 -0.21 -1.76
N ASN A 423 -3.23 0.97 -2.09
CA ASN A 423 -3.76 1.95 -1.12
C ASN A 423 -5.21 2.38 -1.43
N GLU A 424 -5.87 1.67 -2.35
CA GLU A 424 -7.28 1.83 -2.69
C GLU A 424 -7.80 0.55 -3.37
N ASP A 425 -9.12 0.37 -3.37
CA ASP A 425 -9.75 -0.70 -4.15
C ASP A 425 -9.46 -0.49 -5.65
N LEU A 426 -8.94 -1.51 -6.33
CA LEU A 426 -8.55 -1.41 -7.73
C LEU A 426 -9.15 -2.54 -8.57
N THR A 427 -9.42 -2.23 -9.84
CA THR A 427 -9.84 -3.21 -10.83
C THR A 427 -8.81 -3.26 -11.96
N LEU A 428 -8.20 -4.42 -12.16
CA LEU A 428 -7.22 -4.66 -13.22
C LEU A 428 -7.86 -5.34 -14.41
N TYR A 429 -7.51 -4.88 -15.60
CA TYR A 429 -8.11 -5.29 -16.86
C TYR A 429 -7.12 -6.09 -17.71
N ALA A 430 -7.48 -7.30 -18.08
CA ALA A 430 -6.66 -8.14 -18.95
C ALA A 430 -6.66 -7.61 -20.39
N LYS A 431 -5.48 -7.37 -20.97
CA LYS A 431 -5.32 -7.02 -22.38
C LYS A 431 -5.05 -8.26 -23.23
N TRP A 432 -5.65 -8.31 -24.41
CA TRP A 432 -5.56 -9.46 -25.32
C TRP A 432 -5.11 -9.01 -26.70
N THR A 433 -4.10 -9.70 -27.25
CA THR A 433 -3.70 -9.54 -28.66
C THR A 433 -4.19 -10.75 -29.45
N PRO A 434 -5.00 -10.58 -30.49
CA PRO A 434 -5.42 -11.70 -31.34
C PRO A 434 -4.20 -12.37 -31.98
N ILE A 435 -4.17 -13.71 -32.00
CA ILE A 435 -3.11 -14.47 -32.67
C ILE A 435 -3.28 -14.32 -34.18
N PRO A 436 -2.24 -13.92 -34.93
CA PRO A 436 -2.29 -13.90 -36.39
C PRO A 436 -2.14 -15.31 -36.96
N TYR A 437 -2.96 -15.64 -37.95
CA TYR A 437 -2.91 -16.88 -38.72
C TYR A 437 -2.63 -16.61 -40.20
N THR A 438 -2.02 -17.57 -40.87
CA THR A 438 -1.66 -17.49 -42.28
C THR A 438 -2.72 -18.17 -43.14
N VAL A 439 -3.32 -17.42 -44.06
CA VAL A 439 -4.14 -17.95 -45.15
C VAL A 439 -3.24 -18.07 -46.38
N THR A 440 -2.98 -19.29 -46.83
CA THR A 440 -2.15 -19.57 -48.02
C THR A 440 -3.03 -19.82 -49.23
N PHE A 441 -2.75 -19.15 -50.34
CA PHE A 441 -3.54 -19.21 -51.57
C PHE A 441 -2.83 -20.06 -52.63
N ASP A 442 -3.15 -21.34 -52.68
CA ASP A 442 -2.55 -22.31 -53.59
C ASP A 442 -3.20 -22.22 -54.97
N LYS A 443 -2.38 -21.94 -56.00
CA LYS A 443 -2.83 -21.82 -57.39
C LYS A 443 -3.47 -23.08 -57.98
N ASN A 444 -3.34 -24.23 -57.32
CA ASN A 444 -3.99 -25.50 -57.64
C ASN A 444 -3.90 -25.86 -59.14
N GLY A 445 -2.67 -25.84 -59.66
CA GLY A 445 -2.40 -26.07 -61.08
C GLY A 445 -2.52 -24.83 -61.98
N GLY A 446 -2.62 -23.62 -61.41
CA GLY A 446 -2.47 -22.35 -62.13
C GLY A 446 -1.03 -22.07 -62.57
N ASP A 447 -0.88 -21.16 -63.54
CA ASP A 447 0.40 -20.80 -64.14
C ASP A 447 1.12 -19.68 -63.37
N THR A 448 0.35 -18.75 -62.80
CA THR A 448 0.87 -17.69 -61.93
C THR A 448 0.43 -17.89 -60.49
N GLU A 449 1.17 -17.29 -59.55
CA GLU A 449 0.80 -17.28 -58.14
C GLU A 449 -0.30 -16.23 -57.87
N ALA A 450 -1.07 -16.43 -56.80
CA ALA A 450 -1.89 -15.35 -56.26
C ALA A 450 -0.99 -14.19 -55.78
N SER A 451 -1.46 -12.96 -55.87
CA SER A 451 -0.70 -11.78 -55.44
C SER A 451 -1.48 -10.94 -54.42
N PRO A 452 -1.08 -10.97 -53.13
CA PRO A 452 -0.02 -11.81 -52.53
C PRO A 452 -0.40 -13.30 -52.41
N ALA A 453 0.59 -14.19 -52.30
CA ALA A 453 0.38 -15.65 -52.20
C ALA A 453 -0.14 -16.10 -50.82
N SER A 454 -0.07 -15.23 -49.82
CA SER A 454 -0.63 -15.44 -48.49
C SER A 454 -1.13 -14.14 -47.89
N LEU A 455 -2.05 -14.25 -46.93
CA LEU A 455 -2.51 -13.16 -46.07
C LEU A 455 -2.31 -13.54 -44.61
N THR A 456 -1.95 -12.56 -43.80
CA THR A 456 -1.96 -12.67 -42.32
C THR A 456 -3.28 -12.13 -41.81
N VAL A 457 -4.05 -12.94 -41.11
CA VAL A 457 -5.39 -12.61 -40.62
C VAL A 457 -5.46 -12.92 -39.12
N ASN A 458 -5.91 -11.96 -38.33
CA ASN A 458 -6.09 -12.14 -36.89
C ASN A 458 -7.20 -13.17 -36.60
N TYR A 459 -7.03 -13.96 -35.53
CA TYR A 459 -8.04 -14.89 -35.06
C TYR A 459 -9.43 -14.27 -34.97
N GLY A 460 -10.44 -14.98 -35.46
CA GLY A 460 -11.84 -14.55 -35.42
C GLY A 460 -12.17 -13.43 -36.43
N SER A 461 -11.19 -12.97 -37.20
CA SER A 461 -11.39 -11.95 -38.24
C SER A 461 -11.55 -12.58 -39.62
N SER A 462 -12.15 -11.82 -40.53
CA SER A 462 -12.26 -12.18 -41.94
C SER A 462 -11.07 -11.64 -42.74
N PRO A 463 -10.61 -12.30 -43.82
CA PRO A 463 -9.45 -11.88 -44.60
C PRO A 463 -9.62 -10.54 -45.33
N GLY A 464 -10.85 -10.01 -45.42
CA GLY A 464 -11.13 -8.76 -46.10
C GLY A 464 -10.93 -8.88 -47.62
N THR A 465 -10.14 -7.99 -48.20
CA THR A 465 -9.82 -8.02 -49.64
C THR A 465 -8.93 -9.22 -49.96
N LEU A 466 -9.43 -10.14 -50.77
CA LEU A 466 -8.67 -11.31 -51.21
C LEU A 466 -7.57 -10.92 -52.22
N PRO A 467 -6.51 -11.73 -52.34
CA PRO A 467 -5.45 -11.51 -53.32
C PRO A 467 -5.96 -11.43 -54.75
N THR A 468 -5.16 -10.80 -55.62
CA THR A 468 -5.35 -10.92 -57.07
C THR A 468 -5.26 -12.40 -57.44
N PRO A 469 -6.29 -12.98 -58.10
CA PRO A 469 -6.34 -14.41 -58.33
C PRO A 469 -5.19 -14.84 -59.26
N PRO A 470 -4.69 -16.08 -59.10
CA PRO A 470 -3.78 -16.66 -60.06
C PRO A 470 -4.44 -16.74 -61.44
N SER A 471 -3.63 -16.88 -62.48
CA SER A 471 -4.09 -17.12 -63.85
C SER A 471 -3.72 -18.52 -64.30
N ARG A 472 -4.56 -19.14 -65.12
CA ARG A 472 -4.29 -20.41 -65.78
C ARG A 472 -4.75 -20.33 -67.22
N ALA A 473 -3.83 -20.50 -68.17
CA ALA A 473 -4.07 -20.35 -69.59
C ALA A 473 -5.24 -21.25 -70.02
N GLY A 474 -6.27 -20.64 -70.62
CA GLY A 474 -7.47 -21.33 -71.09
C GLY A 474 -8.47 -21.80 -70.03
N TYR A 475 -8.30 -21.36 -68.77
CA TYR A 475 -9.26 -21.58 -67.69
C TYR A 475 -9.72 -20.26 -67.07
N ARG A 476 -10.94 -20.23 -66.55
CA ARG A 476 -11.51 -19.13 -65.76
C ARG A 476 -11.47 -19.49 -64.27
N PHE A 477 -11.00 -18.55 -63.46
CA PHE A 477 -11.01 -18.66 -62.00
C PHE A 477 -12.46 -18.57 -61.46
N LEU A 478 -12.86 -19.53 -60.63
CA LEU A 478 -14.20 -19.59 -60.02
C LEU A 478 -14.24 -19.06 -58.58
N GLY A 479 -13.12 -19.14 -57.87
CA GLY A 479 -13.04 -18.82 -56.43
C GLY A 479 -12.04 -19.71 -55.70
N TRP A 480 -11.98 -19.54 -54.38
CA TRP A 480 -11.12 -20.32 -53.49
C TRP A 480 -11.94 -21.37 -52.74
N ASN A 481 -11.38 -22.57 -52.55
CA ASN A 481 -12.02 -23.66 -51.80
C ASN A 481 -11.07 -24.23 -50.75
N THR A 482 -11.60 -24.72 -49.63
CA THR A 482 -10.76 -25.30 -48.56
C THR A 482 -10.11 -26.63 -48.93
N PHE A 483 -10.55 -27.30 -49.99
CA PHE A 483 -9.93 -28.51 -50.54
C PHE A 483 -9.56 -28.36 -52.02
N ALA A 484 -8.48 -29.02 -52.42
CA ALA A 484 -7.93 -28.95 -53.78
C ALA A 484 -8.87 -29.54 -54.85
N ASP A 485 -9.66 -30.55 -54.49
CA ASP A 485 -10.61 -31.23 -55.39
C ASP A 485 -11.95 -30.48 -55.55
N GLY A 486 -12.13 -29.36 -54.85
CA GLY A 486 -13.34 -28.54 -54.89
C GLY A 486 -14.51 -29.05 -54.05
N SER A 487 -14.34 -30.16 -53.32
CA SER A 487 -15.39 -30.73 -52.44
C SER A 487 -15.58 -29.99 -51.11
N GLY A 488 -14.66 -29.10 -50.77
CA GLY A 488 -14.68 -28.31 -49.54
C GLY A 488 -15.64 -27.13 -49.60
N THR A 489 -15.55 -26.25 -48.61
CA THR A 489 -16.37 -25.03 -48.56
C THR A 489 -15.73 -23.90 -49.35
N ALA A 490 -16.57 -23.06 -49.97
CA ALA A 490 -16.11 -21.83 -50.59
C ALA A 490 -15.47 -20.91 -49.54
N PHE A 491 -14.26 -20.42 -49.83
CA PHE A 491 -13.54 -19.47 -49.00
C PHE A 491 -13.62 -18.08 -49.63
N GLY A 492 -14.07 -17.10 -48.85
CA GLY A 492 -14.35 -15.75 -49.34
C GLY A 492 -13.96 -14.66 -48.34
N ALA A 493 -14.13 -13.40 -48.76
CA ALA A 493 -13.93 -12.22 -47.92
C ALA A 493 -14.62 -12.28 -46.53
N PRO A 494 -15.82 -12.87 -46.34
CA PRO A 494 -16.47 -12.96 -45.03
C PRO A 494 -16.09 -14.20 -44.21
N THR A 495 -15.25 -15.11 -44.72
CA THR A 495 -14.90 -16.33 -44.01
C THR A 495 -14.03 -16.02 -42.79
N VAL A 496 -14.44 -16.47 -41.61
CA VAL A 496 -13.69 -16.24 -40.37
C VAL A 496 -12.49 -17.18 -40.29
N VAL A 497 -11.32 -16.63 -39.98
CA VAL A 497 -10.07 -17.39 -39.81
C VAL A 497 -9.85 -17.71 -38.34
N THR A 498 -9.71 -18.99 -38.01
CA THR A 498 -9.45 -19.48 -36.64
C THR A 498 -8.16 -20.26 -36.50
N GLY A 499 -7.39 -20.41 -37.59
CA GLY A 499 -6.18 -21.21 -37.68
C GLY A 499 -5.50 -21.02 -39.03
N ASP A 500 -4.26 -21.51 -39.17
CA ASP A 500 -3.59 -21.56 -40.46
C ASP A 500 -4.39 -22.42 -41.43
N ILE A 501 -4.59 -21.91 -42.65
CA ILE A 501 -5.41 -22.58 -43.66
C ILE A 501 -4.81 -22.39 -45.05
N THR A 502 -4.78 -23.46 -45.83
CA THR A 502 -4.49 -23.39 -47.26
C THR A 502 -5.79 -23.50 -48.03
N VAL A 503 -6.00 -22.57 -48.96
CA VAL A 503 -7.16 -22.56 -49.85
C VAL A 503 -6.69 -22.67 -51.30
N TYR A 504 -7.48 -23.36 -52.10
CA TYR A 504 -7.09 -23.83 -53.43
C TYR A 504 -7.93 -23.15 -54.50
N ALA A 505 -7.27 -22.64 -55.54
CA ALA A 505 -7.94 -22.05 -56.68
C ALA A 505 -8.82 -23.08 -57.39
N GLN A 506 -10.05 -22.68 -57.71
CA GLN A 506 -10.97 -23.50 -58.49
C GLN A 506 -11.05 -22.97 -59.92
N TRP A 507 -11.01 -23.89 -60.87
CA TRP A 507 -10.89 -23.59 -62.30
C TRP A 507 -12.04 -24.22 -63.08
N THR A 508 -12.53 -23.52 -64.08
CA THR A 508 -13.40 -24.08 -65.14
C THR A 508 -12.82 -23.71 -66.50
N LEU A 509 -13.13 -24.47 -67.55
CA LEU A 509 -12.65 -24.13 -68.89
C LEU A 509 -13.16 -22.75 -69.31
N ALA A 510 -12.26 -21.92 -69.83
CA ALA A 510 -12.67 -20.64 -70.39
C ALA A 510 -13.33 -20.89 -71.75
N SER A 511 -14.47 -20.24 -71.98
CA SER A 511 -15.04 -20.17 -73.32
C SER A 511 -14.03 -19.53 -74.29
N PRO A 512 -13.85 -20.07 -75.51
CA PRO A 512 -12.96 -19.48 -76.49
C PRO A 512 -13.46 -18.07 -76.87
N VAL A 513 -12.59 -17.07 -76.91
CA VAL A 513 -12.96 -15.72 -77.37
C VAL A 513 -12.76 -15.66 -78.88
N LEU A 514 -13.85 -15.53 -79.63
CA LEU A 514 -13.87 -15.49 -81.09
C LEU A 514 -13.85 -14.04 -81.59
N SER A 515 -12.91 -13.76 -82.48
CA SER A 515 -12.78 -12.52 -83.24
C SER A 515 -12.85 -12.81 -84.74
N ALA A 516 -13.20 -11.80 -85.53
CA ALA A 516 -13.31 -11.91 -86.97
C ALA A 516 -12.77 -10.65 -87.65
N ALA A 517 -11.82 -10.83 -88.57
CA ALA A 517 -11.32 -9.77 -89.43
C ALA A 517 -11.95 -9.87 -90.81
N ALA A 518 -12.67 -8.81 -91.21
CA ALA A 518 -13.21 -8.64 -92.54
C ALA A 518 -12.08 -8.49 -93.57
N GLY A 519 -12.22 -9.13 -94.73
CA GLY A 519 -11.43 -8.84 -95.92
C GLY A 519 -12.30 -9.00 -97.15
N ASP A 520 -11.84 -8.58 -98.33
CA ASP A 520 -12.62 -8.69 -99.57
C ASP A 520 -13.09 -10.13 -99.84
N GLY A 521 -14.41 -10.35 -99.79
CA GLY A 521 -15.09 -11.63 -100.00
C GLY A 521 -14.86 -12.68 -98.92
N GLN A 522 -14.33 -12.30 -97.74
CA GLN A 522 -13.82 -13.24 -96.75
C GLN A 522 -13.84 -12.71 -95.31
N ALA A 523 -13.80 -13.62 -94.35
CA ALA A 523 -13.52 -13.29 -92.97
C ALA A 523 -12.48 -14.25 -92.40
N THR A 524 -11.48 -13.71 -91.72
CA THR A 524 -10.54 -14.53 -90.94
C THR A 524 -11.04 -14.58 -89.52
N LEU A 525 -11.48 -15.76 -89.08
CA LEU A 525 -11.88 -16.03 -87.71
C LEU A 525 -10.64 -16.42 -86.90
N THR A 526 -10.48 -15.84 -85.73
CA THR A 526 -9.42 -16.19 -84.79
C THR A 526 -10.04 -16.31 -83.41
N TRP A 527 -9.84 -17.45 -82.76
CA TRP A 527 -10.29 -17.65 -81.39
C TRP A 527 -9.15 -18.03 -80.46
N THR A 528 -9.35 -17.83 -79.17
CA THR A 528 -8.38 -18.29 -78.17
C THR A 528 -8.43 -19.80 -78.03
N ASP A 529 -7.26 -20.43 -77.89
CA ASP A 529 -7.16 -21.88 -77.68
C ASP A 529 -7.80 -22.30 -76.34
N VAL A 530 -8.47 -23.45 -76.34
CA VAL A 530 -9.08 -24.14 -75.20
C VAL A 530 -8.23 -25.38 -74.89
N PRO A 531 -7.56 -25.43 -73.74
CA PRO A 531 -6.68 -26.53 -73.36
C PRO A 531 -7.39 -27.88 -73.37
N GLY A 532 -6.81 -28.87 -74.06
CA GLY A 532 -7.40 -30.20 -74.18
C GLY A 532 -8.56 -30.31 -75.16
N ALA A 533 -8.84 -29.25 -75.94
CA ALA A 533 -9.77 -29.33 -77.06
C ALA A 533 -9.24 -30.33 -78.11
N LEU A 534 -10.03 -31.37 -78.38
CA LEU A 534 -9.73 -32.36 -79.40
C LEU A 534 -10.10 -31.81 -80.78
N THR A 535 -11.18 -31.02 -80.83
CA THR A 535 -11.71 -30.38 -82.04
C THR A 535 -12.44 -29.08 -81.70
N TYR A 536 -12.49 -28.16 -82.67
CA TYR A 536 -13.36 -26.99 -82.66
C TYR A 536 -14.40 -27.09 -83.79
N SER A 537 -15.68 -26.94 -83.48
CA SER A 537 -16.76 -26.89 -84.48
C SER A 537 -17.21 -25.46 -84.72
N LEU A 538 -17.24 -25.04 -86.00
CA LEU A 538 -17.59 -23.68 -86.41
C LEU A 538 -19.04 -23.61 -86.85
N TYR A 539 -19.74 -22.62 -86.33
CA TYR A 539 -21.15 -22.36 -86.65
C TYR A 539 -21.29 -20.96 -87.27
N ARG A 540 -22.12 -20.84 -88.31
CA ARG A 540 -22.44 -19.59 -89.00
C ARG A 540 -23.95 -19.43 -89.15
N ARG A 541 -24.42 -18.17 -89.05
CA ARG A 541 -25.76 -17.76 -89.51
C ARG A 541 -25.72 -16.41 -90.23
N SER A 542 -26.70 -16.17 -91.09
CA SER A 542 -26.96 -14.87 -91.72
C SER A 542 -28.37 -14.42 -91.35
N GLY A 543 -28.53 -13.27 -90.68
CA GLY A 543 -29.84 -12.83 -90.19
C GLY A 543 -30.37 -13.66 -89.01
N ARG A 544 -31.69 -13.95 -88.97
CA ARG A 544 -32.38 -14.67 -87.87
C ARG A 544 -32.46 -16.20 -88.05
N ASP A 545 -31.76 -16.75 -89.04
CA ASP A 545 -31.78 -18.18 -89.33
C ASP A 545 -31.05 -19.01 -88.26
N ALA A 546 -31.38 -20.30 -88.15
CA ALA A 546 -30.69 -21.24 -87.29
C ALA A 546 -29.22 -21.42 -87.72
N TYR A 547 -28.34 -21.69 -86.77
CA TYR A 547 -26.92 -21.94 -87.06
C TYR A 547 -26.72 -23.12 -88.00
N GLY A 548 -26.01 -22.89 -89.10
CA GLY A 548 -25.47 -23.93 -89.97
C GLY A 548 -23.99 -24.20 -89.65
N VAL A 549 -23.55 -25.45 -89.83
CA VAL A 549 -22.13 -25.82 -89.66
C VAL A 549 -21.31 -25.26 -90.83
N VAL A 550 -20.13 -24.70 -90.55
CA VAL A 550 -19.17 -24.23 -91.56
C VAL A 550 -18.22 -25.38 -91.89
N PRO A 551 -18.18 -25.90 -93.13
CA PRO A 551 -17.28 -27.00 -93.48
C PRO A 551 -15.80 -26.58 -93.48
N PRO A 552 -14.87 -27.39 -92.94
CA PRO A 552 -15.10 -28.69 -92.32
C PRO A 552 -15.66 -28.59 -90.89
N ASP A 553 -16.51 -29.56 -90.51
CA ASP A 553 -17.28 -29.58 -89.24
C ASP A 553 -16.42 -29.61 -87.95
N SER A 554 -15.11 -29.82 -88.11
CA SER A 554 -14.11 -29.75 -87.05
C SER A 554 -12.77 -29.22 -87.58
N VAL A 555 -12.18 -28.24 -86.88
CA VAL A 555 -10.84 -27.74 -87.14
C VAL A 555 -9.96 -27.88 -85.90
N THR A 556 -8.65 -28.02 -86.09
CA THR A 556 -7.67 -28.26 -85.02
C THR A 556 -6.79 -27.04 -84.70
N GLY A 557 -6.89 -25.99 -85.50
CA GLY A 557 -6.21 -24.71 -85.27
C GLY A 557 -7.16 -23.65 -84.72
N THR A 558 -6.61 -22.56 -84.20
CA THR A 558 -7.33 -21.42 -83.61
C THR A 558 -7.60 -20.28 -84.58
N VAL A 559 -7.21 -20.44 -85.85
CA VAL A 559 -7.45 -19.48 -86.92
C VAL A 559 -8.07 -20.22 -88.09
N TYR A 560 -9.17 -19.69 -88.61
CA TYR A 560 -9.83 -20.25 -89.77
C TYR A 560 -10.36 -19.16 -90.71
N LYS A 561 -10.00 -19.27 -91.99
CA LYS A 561 -10.40 -18.30 -93.01
C LYS A 561 -11.66 -18.80 -93.72
N VAL A 562 -12.76 -18.09 -93.50
CA VAL A 562 -14.03 -18.32 -94.19
C VAL A 562 -14.03 -17.48 -95.47
N THR A 563 -14.06 -18.15 -96.62
CA THR A 563 -14.08 -17.52 -97.95
C THR A 563 -15.45 -17.67 -98.61
N GLY A 564 -15.73 -16.86 -99.64
CA GLY A 564 -17.02 -16.89 -100.34
C GLY A 564 -18.14 -16.17 -99.58
N LEU A 565 -17.78 -15.20 -98.73
CA LEU A 565 -18.72 -14.30 -98.07
C LEU A 565 -19.05 -13.13 -99.01
N THR A 566 -20.27 -12.61 -98.94
CA THR A 566 -20.67 -11.45 -99.74
C THR A 566 -20.27 -10.15 -99.04
N ASN A 567 -19.52 -9.29 -99.73
CA ASN A 567 -19.21 -7.93 -99.22
C ASN A 567 -20.48 -7.14 -98.94
N GLY A 568 -20.55 -6.49 -97.79
CA GLY A 568 -21.73 -5.80 -97.31
C GLY A 568 -22.79 -6.68 -96.61
N THR A 569 -22.66 -8.00 -96.58
CA THR A 569 -23.54 -8.90 -95.81
C THR A 569 -22.91 -9.27 -94.47
N THR A 570 -23.64 -9.06 -93.37
CA THR A 570 -23.18 -9.41 -92.02
C THR A 570 -23.43 -10.88 -91.70
N TYR A 571 -22.37 -11.58 -91.31
CA TYR A 571 -22.42 -12.98 -90.85
C TYR A 571 -22.12 -13.05 -89.36
N THR A 572 -22.86 -13.89 -88.63
CA THR A 572 -22.58 -14.18 -87.21
C THR A 572 -21.94 -15.54 -87.08
N PHE A 573 -20.84 -15.63 -86.34
CA PHE A 573 -20.07 -16.86 -86.11
C PHE A 573 -19.97 -17.20 -84.63
N ALA A 574 -19.93 -18.49 -84.32
CA ALA A 574 -19.58 -19.03 -83.01
C ALA A 574 -18.74 -20.31 -83.17
N VAL A 575 -17.93 -20.63 -82.16
CA VAL A 575 -17.06 -21.79 -82.12
C VAL A 575 -17.39 -22.62 -80.88
N LEU A 576 -17.60 -23.92 -81.03
CA LEU A 576 -17.70 -24.86 -79.92
C LEU A 576 -16.38 -25.63 -79.80
N ALA A 577 -15.71 -25.55 -78.67
CA ALA A 577 -14.57 -26.40 -78.34
C ALA A 577 -15.07 -27.67 -77.64
N GLN A 578 -14.71 -28.86 -78.14
CA GLN A 578 -15.00 -30.14 -77.50
C GLN A 578 -13.73 -30.73 -76.89
N THR A 579 -13.78 -30.99 -75.58
CA THR A 579 -12.75 -31.76 -74.86
C THR A 579 -13.24 -33.18 -74.60
N SER A 580 -12.41 -34.03 -73.99
CA SER A 580 -12.80 -35.38 -73.58
C SER A 580 -13.84 -35.43 -72.44
N SER A 581 -14.12 -34.31 -71.78
CA SER A 581 -14.96 -34.26 -70.56
C SER A 581 -16.04 -33.16 -70.56
N GLU A 582 -15.88 -32.09 -71.35
CA GLU A 582 -16.79 -30.94 -71.39
C GLU A 582 -16.75 -30.24 -72.77
N ALA A 583 -17.80 -29.50 -73.14
CA ALA A 583 -17.84 -28.70 -74.36
C ALA A 583 -18.21 -27.23 -74.03
N VAL A 584 -17.42 -26.26 -74.52
CA VAL A 584 -17.57 -24.83 -74.24
C VAL A 584 -17.71 -24.01 -75.52
N VAL A 585 -18.70 -23.10 -75.56
CA VAL A 585 -19.02 -22.26 -76.75
C VAL A 585 -18.39 -20.87 -76.60
N SER A 586 -17.91 -20.30 -77.70
CA SER A 586 -17.39 -18.94 -77.78
C SER A 586 -18.46 -17.87 -77.67
N ASN A 587 -18.05 -16.61 -77.56
CA ASN A 587 -18.93 -15.50 -77.93
C ASN A 587 -19.33 -15.59 -79.41
N GLU A 588 -20.46 -14.96 -79.75
CA GLU A 588 -20.81 -14.73 -81.13
C GLU A 588 -20.04 -13.50 -81.66
N ILE A 589 -19.55 -13.55 -82.90
CA ILE A 589 -18.96 -12.38 -83.57
C ILE A 589 -19.65 -12.11 -84.90
N GLN A 590 -19.94 -10.83 -85.16
CA GLN A 590 -20.46 -10.37 -86.43
C GLN A 590 -19.35 -9.76 -87.27
N VAL A 591 -19.31 -10.10 -88.55
CA VAL A 591 -18.33 -9.54 -89.49
C VAL A 591 -19.00 -9.23 -90.83
N THR A 592 -18.65 -8.07 -91.37
CA THR A 592 -19.10 -7.59 -92.68
C THR A 592 -17.85 -7.29 -93.53
N PRO A 593 -17.54 -8.12 -94.54
CA PRO A 593 -16.43 -7.91 -95.50
C PRO A 593 -16.47 -6.56 -96.27
N THR A 594 -15.32 -5.87 -96.44
CA THR A 594 -15.18 -4.51 -97.05
C THR A 594 -13.87 -4.30 -97.86
N ASP A 595 -13.81 -3.27 -98.72
CA ASP A 595 -12.60 -2.78 -99.45
C ASP A 595 -11.87 -1.63 -98.68
N SER A 596 -10.52 -1.65 -98.57
CA SER A 596 -9.61 -0.81 -97.70
C SER A 596 -9.38 0.70 -98.08
N PRO A 597 -8.56 1.57 -97.39
CA PRO A 597 -8.05 1.73 -95.99
C PRO A 597 -8.25 3.19 -95.35
N VAL A 598 -7.74 3.46 -94.10
CA VAL A 598 -8.11 4.56 -93.13
C VAL A 598 -6.94 5.55 -92.74
N ALA A 599 -7.24 6.75 -92.20
CA ALA A 599 -6.36 7.93 -91.88
C ALA A 599 -5.74 7.98 -90.43
N PHE A 600 -4.91 8.98 -90.07
CA PHE A 600 -4.19 9.17 -88.76
C PHE A 600 -4.32 10.58 -88.13
N TYR A 601 -4.07 10.72 -86.80
CA TYR A 601 -4.20 11.94 -85.95
C TYR A 601 -3.08 12.11 -84.89
N GLU A 602 -2.76 13.34 -84.47
CA GLU A 602 -1.67 13.72 -83.52
C GLU A 602 -2.15 14.09 -82.10
N ILE A 603 -1.43 13.70 -81.04
CA ILE A 603 -1.68 14.06 -79.63
C ILE A 603 -0.47 14.78 -79.04
N SER A 604 -0.71 15.95 -78.45
CA SER A 604 0.29 16.82 -77.82
C SER A 604 0.05 16.97 -76.31
N PHE A 605 1.11 17.22 -75.51
CA PHE A 605 1.04 17.29 -74.04
C PHE A 605 1.55 18.62 -73.49
N GLU A 606 0.75 19.28 -72.66
CA GLU A 606 1.06 20.51 -71.93
C GLU A 606 1.19 20.22 -70.43
N SER A 607 2.42 20.23 -69.92
CA SER A 607 2.74 19.77 -68.56
C SER A 607 2.35 20.74 -67.44
N ASN A 608 1.85 21.94 -67.76
CA ASN A 608 1.37 22.93 -66.78
C ASN A 608 2.39 23.21 -65.65
N GLY A 609 3.66 23.36 -66.05
CA GLY A 609 4.78 23.66 -65.15
C GLY A 609 5.45 22.44 -64.52
N GLY A 610 5.16 21.22 -64.97
CA GLY A 610 5.98 20.03 -64.72
C GLY A 610 7.01 19.77 -65.83
N THR A 611 7.76 18.68 -65.73
CA THR A 611 8.72 18.25 -66.77
C THR A 611 8.04 18.01 -68.13
N ALA A 612 8.73 18.30 -69.24
CA ALA A 612 8.17 18.22 -70.60
C ALA A 612 7.89 16.77 -71.09
N VAL A 613 6.88 16.60 -71.94
CA VAL A 613 6.41 15.31 -72.50
C VAL A 613 6.25 15.43 -74.03
N ALA A 614 6.66 14.40 -74.80
CA ALA A 614 6.68 14.41 -76.26
C ALA A 614 5.33 14.02 -76.91
N SER A 615 5.02 14.49 -78.13
CA SER A 615 3.78 14.18 -78.87
C SER A 615 3.76 12.78 -79.51
N LEU A 616 2.55 12.27 -79.82
CA LEU A 616 2.27 10.95 -80.38
C LEU A 616 1.40 11.02 -81.64
N ASN A 617 1.60 10.13 -82.61
CA ASN A 617 0.71 9.97 -83.78
C ASN A 617 -0.04 8.63 -83.69
N VAL A 618 -1.34 8.63 -83.90
CA VAL A 618 -2.26 7.49 -83.69
C VAL A 618 -3.16 7.31 -84.92
N ASN A 619 -3.44 6.09 -85.36
CA ASN A 619 -4.38 5.88 -86.47
C ASN A 619 -5.80 6.25 -86.03
N SER A 620 -6.64 6.71 -86.97
CA SER A 620 -8.04 7.04 -86.73
C SER A 620 -8.79 5.82 -86.19
N GLY A 621 -9.17 5.86 -84.92
CA GLY A 621 -9.88 4.77 -84.25
C GLY A 621 -9.03 3.94 -83.28
N ASP A 622 -7.70 4.12 -83.27
CA ASP A 622 -6.81 3.47 -82.31
C ASP A 622 -6.73 4.30 -81.01
N ALA A 623 -6.47 3.65 -79.88
CA ALA A 623 -6.25 4.30 -78.60
C ALA A 623 -4.78 4.77 -78.45
N ALA A 624 -4.56 5.84 -77.67
CA ALA A 624 -3.23 6.41 -77.45
C ALA A 624 -2.45 5.68 -76.35
N LEU A 625 -1.12 5.56 -76.48
CA LEU A 625 -0.27 5.05 -75.40
C LEU A 625 -0.02 6.15 -74.35
N GLU A 626 -0.34 5.88 -73.08
CA GLU A 626 -0.13 6.84 -71.99
C GLU A 626 1.38 7.11 -71.74
N PRO A 627 1.82 8.38 -71.63
CA PRO A 627 3.23 8.71 -71.37
C PRO A 627 3.60 8.56 -69.89
N SER A 628 4.91 8.52 -69.58
CA SER A 628 5.38 8.56 -68.18
C SER A 628 4.99 9.87 -67.50
N ALA A 629 4.47 9.77 -66.27
CA ALA A 629 3.98 10.91 -65.49
C ALA A 629 5.08 11.99 -65.36
N PRO A 630 4.78 13.27 -65.67
CA PRO A 630 5.70 14.36 -65.43
C PRO A 630 5.90 14.57 -63.92
N THR A 631 6.93 15.33 -63.54
CA THR A 631 7.18 15.70 -62.12
C THR A 631 7.13 17.20 -61.89
N LYS A 632 6.66 17.62 -60.70
CA LYS A 632 6.60 19.01 -60.23
C LYS A 632 6.87 19.08 -58.73
N THR A 633 7.85 19.87 -58.32
CA THR A 633 8.28 19.97 -56.91
C THR A 633 7.12 20.35 -55.98
N GLY A 634 6.94 19.56 -54.91
CA GLY A 634 5.92 19.79 -53.87
C GLY A 634 4.46 19.52 -54.27
N HIS A 635 4.23 18.90 -55.43
CA HIS A 635 2.91 18.55 -55.94
C HIS A 635 2.87 17.10 -56.44
N ALA A 636 1.77 16.40 -56.21
CA ALA A 636 1.47 15.11 -56.80
C ALA A 636 0.80 15.28 -58.18
N PHE A 637 1.13 14.41 -59.14
CA PHE A 637 0.54 14.43 -60.49
C PHE A 637 -0.88 13.82 -60.44
N GLY A 638 -1.87 14.58 -60.93
CA GLY A 638 -3.29 14.26 -60.86
C GLY A 638 -3.90 13.72 -62.16
N GLY A 639 -3.09 13.46 -63.19
CA GLY A 639 -3.54 12.94 -64.49
C GLY A 639 -3.59 13.97 -65.61
N TRP A 640 -3.99 13.53 -66.80
CA TRP A 640 -4.09 14.31 -68.04
C TRP A 640 -5.54 14.67 -68.37
N TYR A 641 -5.77 15.89 -68.84
CA TYR A 641 -7.10 16.46 -69.10
C TYR A 641 -7.18 17.02 -70.52
N MET A 642 -8.35 16.90 -71.16
CA MET A 642 -8.56 17.36 -72.54
C MET A 642 -8.68 18.88 -72.67
N ASP A 643 -8.91 19.57 -71.55
CA ASP A 643 -9.15 21.01 -71.53
C ASP A 643 -8.22 21.73 -70.56
N LYS A 644 -7.90 22.98 -70.88
CA LYS A 644 -7.01 23.82 -70.08
C LYS A 644 -7.59 24.18 -68.71
N ALA A 645 -8.91 24.06 -68.51
CA ALA A 645 -9.53 24.27 -67.21
C ALA A 645 -9.46 23.02 -66.30
N LEU A 646 -8.91 21.90 -66.80
CA LEU A 646 -8.70 20.64 -66.08
C LEU A 646 -10.03 20.05 -65.55
N THR A 647 -11.06 20.07 -66.38
CA THR A 647 -12.41 19.63 -66.01
C THR A 647 -12.82 18.32 -66.65
N ILE A 648 -12.18 17.94 -67.75
CA ILE A 648 -12.47 16.74 -68.53
C ILE A 648 -11.23 15.84 -68.53
N PRO A 649 -11.15 14.80 -67.68
CA PRO A 649 -10.02 13.89 -67.67
C PRO A 649 -9.97 13.09 -68.98
N TYR A 650 -8.78 12.81 -69.49
CA TYR A 650 -8.57 12.00 -70.68
C TYR A 650 -8.31 10.54 -70.29
N ASP A 651 -9.10 9.63 -70.86
CA ASP A 651 -8.93 8.18 -70.71
C ASP A 651 -8.16 7.65 -71.93
N PHE A 652 -6.96 7.12 -71.70
CA PHE A 652 -6.10 6.59 -72.77
C PHE A 652 -6.64 5.32 -73.43
N SER A 653 -7.75 4.76 -72.96
CA SER A 653 -8.46 3.67 -73.64
C SER A 653 -9.42 4.13 -74.73
N GLU A 654 -9.72 5.42 -74.82
CA GLU A 654 -10.61 5.96 -75.86
C GLU A 654 -9.91 6.13 -77.21
N ALA A 655 -10.69 5.91 -78.29
CA ALA A 655 -10.22 5.97 -79.66
C ALA A 655 -9.94 7.42 -80.10
N VAL A 656 -8.76 7.63 -80.69
CA VAL A 656 -8.32 8.92 -81.19
C VAL A 656 -8.91 9.13 -82.57
N THR A 657 -9.80 10.11 -82.68
CA THR A 657 -10.55 10.40 -83.93
C THR A 657 -10.30 11.80 -84.47
N THR A 658 -9.50 12.61 -83.77
CA THR A 658 -9.02 13.94 -84.16
C THR A 658 -7.68 14.21 -83.49
N ASP A 659 -7.00 15.29 -83.88
CA ASP A 659 -5.84 15.77 -83.12
C ASP A 659 -6.26 16.26 -81.72
N LEU A 660 -5.41 16.07 -80.70
CA LEU A 660 -5.69 16.40 -79.29
C LEU A 660 -4.50 17.11 -78.61
N THR A 661 -4.82 17.90 -77.58
CA THR A 661 -3.83 18.45 -76.63
C THR A 661 -4.28 18.14 -75.20
N LEU A 662 -3.42 17.49 -74.42
CA LEU A 662 -3.71 17.07 -73.05
C LEU A 662 -2.92 17.90 -72.03
N TYR A 663 -3.57 18.26 -70.92
CA TYR A 663 -3.09 19.19 -69.89
C TYR A 663 -2.90 18.48 -68.54
N ALA A 664 -1.75 18.63 -67.90
CA ALA A 664 -1.45 18.00 -66.61
C ALA A 664 -2.13 18.69 -65.41
N GLN A 665 -2.68 17.92 -64.48
CA GLN A 665 -3.18 18.42 -63.18
C GLN A 665 -2.19 18.14 -62.04
N TRP A 666 -2.16 19.03 -61.04
CA TRP A 666 -1.25 18.98 -59.90
C TRP A 666 -1.98 19.22 -58.57
N THR A 667 -1.72 18.39 -57.56
CA THR A 667 -2.27 18.53 -56.19
C THR A 667 -1.14 18.81 -55.18
N PRO A 668 -1.17 19.88 -54.38
CA PRO A 668 -0.13 20.16 -53.38
C PRO A 668 -0.01 19.08 -52.28
N ILE A 669 1.21 18.77 -51.82
CA ILE A 669 1.48 17.82 -50.72
C ILE A 669 1.41 18.56 -49.35
N SER A 670 1.07 17.88 -48.25
CA SER A 670 1.03 18.47 -46.89
C SER A 670 2.14 17.94 -45.95
N TYR A 671 2.55 18.75 -44.98
CA TYR A 671 3.58 18.47 -43.98
C TYR A 671 3.03 18.55 -42.55
N THR A 672 3.61 17.81 -41.62
CA THR A 672 3.24 17.84 -40.19
C THR A 672 4.17 18.73 -39.36
N VAL A 673 3.58 19.50 -38.46
CA VAL A 673 4.24 20.29 -37.41
C VAL A 673 3.84 19.68 -36.06
N THR A 674 4.81 19.21 -35.28
CA THR A 674 4.58 18.59 -33.96
C THR A 674 4.98 19.56 -32.85
N PHE A 675 4.15 19.69 -31.80
CA PHE A 675 4.38 20.59 -30.68
C PHE A 675 4.72 19.80 -29.40
N ASP A 676 5.94 19.98 -28.91
CA ASP A 676 6.49 19.34 -27.71
C ASP A 676 6.48 20.33 -26.53
N LYS A 677 5.83 19.95 -25.42
CA LYS A 677 5.67 20.80 -24.24
C LYS A 677 6.97 21.15 -23.53
N ASN A 678 8.08 20.47 -23.82
CA ASN A 678 9.43 20.76 -23.34
C ASN A 678 9.47 21.07 -21.83
N GLY A 679 8.93 20.14 -21.02
CA GLY A 679 8.84 20.27 -19.56
C GLY A 679 7.62 21.05 -19.03
N GLY A 680 6.59 21.30 -19.85
CA GLY A 680 5.28 21.80 -19.40
C GLY A 680 4.41 20.73 -18.74
N ASP A 681 3.39 21.17 -18.00
CA ASP A 681 2.47 20.33 -17.22
C ASP A 681 1.33 19.76 -18.09
N ALA A 682 0.97 20.46 -19.17
CA ALA A 682 -0.09 20.04 -20.11
C ALA A 682 0.41 20.08 -21.56
N GLU A 683 -0.06 19.14 -22.39
CA GLU A 683 0.25 19.10 -23.81
C GLU A 683 -0.39 20.28 -24.57
N ALA A 684 0.24 20.69 -25.68
CA ALA A 684 -0.37 21.66 -26.60
C ALA A 684 -1.61 21.04 -27.29
N ASN A 685 -2.66 21.84 -27.45
CA ASN A 685 -3.90 21.39 -28.08
C ASN A 685 -4.24 22.24 -29.32
N PRO A 686 -4.22 21.67 -30.54
CA PRO A 686 -3.79 20.30 -30.88
C PRO A 686 -2.25 20.11 -30.81
N SER A 687 -1.79 18.88 -30.59
CA SER A 687 -0.36 18.53 -30.51
C SER A 687 0.32 18.36 -31.88
N ILE A 688 -0.47 18.27 -32.95
CA ILE A 688 -0.02 18.17 -34.35
C ILE A 688 -0.84 19.12 -35.21
N LEU A 689 -0.19 19.80 -36.15
CA LEU A 689 -0.80 20.63 -37.18
C LEU A 689 -0.36 20.19 -38.58
N THR A 690 -1.31 20.05 -39.52
CA THR A 690 -1.04 19.68 -40.91
C THR A 690 -1.09 20.92 -41.81
N VAL A 691 -0.02 21.19 -42.55
CA VAL A 691 0.15 22.41 -43.36
C VAL A 691 0.48 22.06 -44.80
N VAL A 692 -0.22 22.66 -45.75
CA VAL A 692 0.00 22.45 -47.20
C VAL A 692 1.33 23.08 -47.63
N TYR A 693 2.11 22.39 -48.47
CA TYR A 693 3.42 22.85 -48.96
C TYR A 693 3.39 24.30 -49.46
N GLY A 694 4.32 25.12 -48.94
CA GLY A 694 4.45 26.52 -49.32
C GLY A 694 3.45 27.47 -48.65
N SER A 695 2.60 26.96 -47.75
CA SER A 695 1.70 27.78 -46.92
C SER A 695 2.35 28.12 -45.57
N SER A 696 1.92 29.21 -44.95
CA SER A 696 2.27 29.55 -43.57
C SER A 696 1.62 28.59 -42.59
N ALA A 697 2.23 28.36 -41.42
CA ALA A 697 1.70 27.49 -40.37
C ALA A 697 0.27 27.87 -39.93
N GLY A 698 -0.12 29.15 -39.99
CA GLY A 698 -1.46 29.58 -39.64
C GLY A 698 -1.69 29.65 -38.13
N THR A 699 -2.88 29.28 -37.65
CA THR A 699 -3.19 29.41 -36.20
C THR A 699 -2.48 28.32 -35.42
N LEU A 700 -1.55 28.73 -34.55
CA LEU A 700 -0.84 27.83 -33.64
C LEU A 700 -1.74 27.38 -32.47
N PRO A 701 -1.46 26.23 -31.83
CA PRO A 701 -2.23 25.74 -30.70
C PRO A 701 -2.20 26.68 -29.49
N ALA A 702 -3.16 26.52 -28.58
CA ALA A 702 -3.12 27.20 -27.30
C ALA A 702 -1.81 26.83 -26.57
N PRO A 703 -1.10 27.81 -25.96
CA PRO A 703 0.19 27.56 -25.35
C PRO A 703 0.05 26.57 -24.18
N PRO A 704 1.01 25.63 -24.01
CA PRO A 704 1.04 24.75 -22.84
C PRO A 704 1.26 25.56 -21.55
N SER A 705 0.88 25.00 -20.41
CA SER A 705 1.10 25.61 -19.09
C SER A 705 2.30 24.98 -18.37
N ARG A 706 3.01 25.77 -17.57
CA ARG A 706 4.04 25.31 -16.64
C ARG A 706 4.01 26.14 -15.36
N ALA A 707 3.74 25.51 -14.22
CA ALA A 707 3.63 26.21 -12.93
C ALA A 707 4.93 26.94 -12.58
N GLY A 708 4.83 28.24 -12.23
CA GLY A 708 6.00 29.07 -11.87
C GLY A 708 6.79 29.67 -13.03
N TYR A 709 6.38 29.41 -14.28
CA TYR A 709 7.05 29.91 -15.48
C TYR A 709 6.04 30.63 -16.41
N ARG A 710 6.51 31.60 -17.20
CA ARG A 710 5.77 32.16 -18.34
C ARG A 710 6.21 31.48 -19.64
N PHE A 711 5.27 31.22 -20.54
CA PHE A 711 5.54 30.72 -21.89
C PHE A 711 6.03 31.86 -22.79
N ASP A 712 7.19 31.70 -23.42
CA ASP A 712 7.83 32.73 -24.26
C ASP A 712 7.70 32.46 -25.78
N GLY A 713 7.27 31.26 -26.19
CA GLY A 713 7.05 30.92 -27.61
C GLY A 713 7.52 29.52 -27.99
N TRP A 714 7.47 29.22 -29.30
CA TRP A 714 7.88 27.95 -29.90
C TRP A 714 9.24 28.07 -30.59
N ASN A 715 10.12 27.08 -30.40
CA ASN A 715 11.47 27.06 -30.96
C ASN A 715 11.78 25.73 -31.66
N THR A 716 12.60 25.72 -32.71
CA THR A 716 12.98 24.48 -33.41
C THR A 716 13.99 23.60 -32.66
N ALA A 717 14.47 24.01 -31.48
CA ALA A 717 15.33 23.21 -30.60
C ALA A 717 14.87 23.27 -29.13
N ALA A 718 15.01 22.16 -28.41
CA ALA A 718 14.57 22.02 -27.01
C ALA A 718 15.31 22.95 -26.04
N ASP A 719 16.59 23.24 -26.30
CA ASP A 719 17.43 24.14 -25.50
C ASP A 719 17.22 25.63 -25.82
N GLY A 720 16.33 25.96 -26.76
CA GLY A 720 16.05 27.33 -27.18
C GLY A 720 17.06 27.94 -28.15
N SER A 721 18.08 27.18 -28.58
CA SER A 721 19.11 27.66 -29.52
C SER A 721 18.65 27.74 -30.99
N GLY A 722 17.49 27.13 -31.30
CA GLY A 722 16.93 27.08 -32.64
C GLY A 722 16.23 28.37 -33.05
N ALA A 723 15.62 28.35 -34.24
CA ALA A 723 14.86 29.48 -34.74
C ALA A 723 13.51 29.58 -34.03
N SER A 724 13.06 30.81 -33.74
CA SER A 724 11.69 31.08 -33.31
C SER A 724 10.71 30.70 -34.42
N PHE A 725 9.61 30.04 -34.05
CA PHE A 725 8.58 29.61 -34.98
C PHE A 725 7.25 30.29 -34.66
N ASP A 726 6.63 30.93 -35.65
CA ASP A 726 5.35 31.62 -35.48
C ASP A 726 4.35 31.25 -36.59
N ALA A 727 3.14 31.80 -36.48
CA ALA A 727 2.02 31.59 -37.39
C ALA A 727 2.33 31.92 -38.87
N SER A 728 3.31 32.78 -39.12
CA SER A 728 3.70 33.24 -40.46
C SER A 728 4.80 32.39 -41.10
N THR A 729 5.43 31.48 -40.36
CA THR A 729 6.50 30.62 -40.87
C THR A 729 6.00 29.71 -41.99
N ILE A 730 6.66 29.76 -43.15
CA ILE A 730 6.36 28.87 -44.29
C ILE A 730 6.84 27.46 -43.99
N VAL A 731 5.93 26.49 -44.09
CA VAL A 731 6.26 25.07 -43.85
C VAL A 731 6.70 24.41 -45.16
N SER A 732 7.95 23.99 -45.20
CA SER A 732 8.57 23.32 -46.37
C SER A 732 9.02 21.87 -46.07
N GLY A 733 8.73 21.34 -44.87
CA GLY A 733 9.12 20.00 -44.40
C GLY A 733 8.47 19.64 -43.05
N HIS A 734 8.64 18.41 -42.58
CA HIS A 734 8.19 18.00 -41.23
C HIS A 734 9.07 18.67 -40.17
N VAL A 735 8.48 19.18 -39.08
CA VAL A 735 9.22 19.88 -38.03
C VAL A 735 8.61 19.65 -36.64
N THR A 736 9.46 19.50 -35.62
CA THR A 736 9.07 19.49 -34.20
C THR A 736 9.46 20.80 -33.55
N LEU A 737 8.56 21.38 -32.76
CA LEU A 737 8.72 22.65 -32.06
C LEU A 737 8.62 22.45 -30.56
N TYR A 738 9.50 23.10 -29.80
CA TYR A 738 9.63 22.98 -28.35
C TYR A 738 9.21 24.28 -27.66
N ALA A 739 8.42 24.16 -26.60
CA ALA A 739 8.00 25.30 -25.78
C ALA A 739 9.20 25.94 -25.06
N GLN A 740 9.21 27.28 -24.96
CA GLN A 740 10.22 28.04 -24.23
C GLN A 740 9.63 28.72 -22.99
N TRP A 741 10.40 28.78 -21.91
CA TRP A 741 9.94 29.15 -20.58
C TRP A 741 10.86 30.16 -19.89
N THR A 742 10.30 31.14 -19.17
CA THR A 742 11.04 31.98 -18.21
C THR A 742 10.40 31.92 -16.82
N ALA A 743 11.22 31.73 -15.78
CA ALA A 743 10.75 31.68 -14.38
C ALA A 743 10.16 33.02 -13.89
N LEU A 744 9.10 32.95 -13.08
CA LEU A 744 8.49 34.11 -12.41
C LEU A 744 9.15 34.36 -11.04
N PRO A 745 9.34 35.63 -10.61
CA PRO A 745 9.92 35.93 -9.29
C PRO A 745 8.96 35.61 -8.13
N ALA A 746 9.49 35.06 -7.04
CA ALA A 746 8.73 34.68 -5.85
C ALA A 746 8.23 35.90 -5.06
N SER A 747 7.02 35.80 -4.49
CA SER A 747 6.47 36.78 -3.54
C SER A 747 7.23 36.73 -2.21
N PRO A 748 7.44 37.85 -1.50
CA PRO A 748 8.09 37.83 -0.19
C PRO A 748 7.29 36.98 0.82
N PRO A 749 7.99 36.21 1.69
CA PRO A 749 7.34 35.32 2.66
C PRO A 749 6.52 36.09 3.70
N ALA A 750 5.44 35.48 4.17
CA ALA A 750 4.63 36.01 5.26
C ALA A 750 5.45 36.00 6.57
N SER A 751 5.20 36.96 7.47
CA SER A 751 5.84 36.99 8.79
C SER A 751 4.84 37.26 9.91
N SER A 752 5.12 36.74 11.10
CA SER A 752 4.34 36.95 12.33
C SER A 752 5.29 37.20 13.51
N ALA A 753 4.81 37.77 14.62
CA ALA A 753 5.64 38.04 15.79
C ALA A 753 5.46 36.94 16.85
N ILE A 754 6.56 36.41 17.41
CA ILE A 754 6.59 35.50 18.55
C ILE A 754 7.33 36.13 19.72
N THR A 755 7.04 35.68 20.95
CA THR A 755 7.77 36.08 22.15
C THR A 755 8.61 34.90 22.64
N ILE A 756 9.88 35.16 22.91
CA ILE A 756 10.84 34.20 23.45
C ILE A 756 11.19 34.64 24.86
N ASP A 757 10.94 33.78 25.83
CA ASP A 757 11.23 34.09 27.22
C ASP A 757 12.66 33.67 27.58
N ILE A 758 13.34 34.52 28.32
CA ILE A 758 14.59 34.20 29.00
C ILE A 758 14.21 33.94 30.45
N VAL A 759 14.39 32.71 30.92
CA VAL A 759 14.01 32.28 32.27
C VAL A 759 15.23 31.91 33.11
N ASP A 760 15.11 32.04 34.42
CA ASP A 760 16.08 31.44 35.34
C ASP A 760 15.98 29.90 35.30
N GLY A 761 17.09 29.19 35.60
CA GLY A 761 17.10 27.73 35.65
C GLY A 761 16.88 27.11 37.03
N LYS A 762 16.53 27.89 38.05
CA LYS A 762 16.31 27.38 39.43
C LYS A 762 14.84 27.44 39.86
N GLY A 763 13.94 28.03 39.07
CA GLY A 763 12.54 28.24 39.43
C GLY A 763 11.66 28.95 38.40
N GLY A 764 12.04 29.02 37.11
CA GLY A 764 11.14 29.38 36.01
C GLY A 764 10.71 30.84 35.94
N THR A 765 11.35 31.76 36.68
CA THR A 765 11.01 33.18 36.62
C THR A 765 11.53 33.78 35.30
N THR A 766 10.65 34.39 34.51
CA THR A 766 11.05 35.17 33.34
C THR A 766 11.90 36.38 33.76
N VAL A 767 13.17 36.39 33.34
CA VAL A 767 14.11 37.48 33.59
C VAL A 767 14.05 38.56 32.51
N ASP A 768 13.75 38.16 31.27
CA ASP A 768 13.52 39.06 30.13
C ASP A 768 12.72 38.34 29.03
N SER A 769 12.21 39.07 28.04
CA SER A 769 11.54 38.48 26.86
C SER A 769 11.93 39.21 25.58
N ALA A 770 11.99 38.48 24.47
CA ALA A 770 12.33 39.01 23.15
C ALA A 770 11.21 38.73 22.15
N VAL A 771 10.65 39.79 21.56
CA VAL A 771 9.76 39.66 20.39
C VAL A 771 10.62 39.48 19.13
N VAL A 772 10.40 38.40 18.40
CA VAL A 772 11.09 38.06 17.15
C VAL A 772 10.07 37.91 16.02
N ASN A 773 10.43 38.38 14.82
CA ASN A 773 9.63 38.16 13.62
C ASN A 773 9.92 36.76 13.08
N ARG A 774 8.97 35.85 13.26
CA ARG A 774 8.91 34.53 12.66
C ARG A 774 8.63 34.66 11.17
N THR A 775 9.49 34.05 10.35
CA THR A 775 9.27 33.99 8.90
C THR A 775 8.52 32.70 8.57
N ILE A 776 7.53 32.79 7.69
CA ILE A 776 6.73 31.64 7.24
C ILE A 776 7.12 31.33 5.80
N VAL A 777 7.73 30.16 5.61
CA VAL A 777 8.14 29.64 4.30
C VAL A 777 7.41 28.32 4.10
N ASP A 778 6.56 28.27 3.07
CA ASP A 778 5.75 27.08 2.75
C ASP A 778 4.90 26.55 3.91
N GLY A 779 4.43 27.46 4.79
CA GLY A 779 3.63 27.11 5.97
C GLY A 779 4.43 26.67 7.19
N LEU A 780 5.76 26.57 7.08
CA LEU A 780 6.69 26.23 8.16
C LEU A 780 7.41 27.47 8.70
N TYR A 781 7.86 27.39 9.94
CA TYR A 781 8.45 28.50 10.67
C TYR A 781 9.98 28.50 10.60
N GLU A 782 10.53 29.65 10.24
CA GLU A 782 11.95 29.96 10.41
C GLU A 782 12.10 31.10 11.43
N ASP A 783 12.73 30.78 12.55
CA ASP A 783 12.97 31.71 13.65
C ASP A 783 14.47 32.00 13.79
N ARG A 784 14.83 33.29 13.68
CA ARG A 784 16.21 33.77 13.83
C ARG A 784 16.28 34.80 14.94
N VAL A 785 17.06 34.48 15.97
CA VAL A 785 17.06 35.23 17.22
C VAL A 785 18.44 35.82 17.47
N PRO A 786 18.64 37.12 17.17
CA PRO A 786 19.86 37.81 17.54
C PRO A 786 19.83 38.19 19.03
N LEU A 787 20.71 37.60 19.84
CA LEU A 787 20.89 37.99 21.23
C LEU A 787 22.00 39.07 21.33
N SER A 788 21.57 40.32 21.19
CA SER A 788 22.47 41.48 21.31
C SER A 788 23.05 41.64 22.72
N ALA A 789 24.23 42.27 22.82
CA ALA A 789 24.92 42.56 24.07
C ALA A 789 24.06 43.33 25.10
N GLY A 790 23.20 44.24 24.61
CA GLY A 790 22.31 45.03 25.47
C GLY A 790 21.24 44.18 26.17
N LYS A 791 20.62 43.25 25.44
CA LYS A 791 19.64 42.30 26.02
C LYS A 791 20.32 41.31 26.96
N ALA A 792 21.46 40.77 26.56
CA ALA A 792 22.23 39.85 27.38
C ALA A 792 22.66 40.48 28.72
N ALA A 793 23.10 41.75 28.72
CA ALA A 793 23.46 42.46 29.94
C ALA A 793 22.28 42.69 30.89
N GLN A 794 21.08 42.93 30.37
CA GLN A 794 19.86 43.09 31.17
C GLN A 794 19.42 41.77 31.80
N ALA A 795 19.31 40.71 31.00
CA ALA A 795 18.99 39.37 31.48
C ALA A 795 20.02 38.90 32.53
N PHE A 796 21.32 39.10 32.27
CA PHE A 796 22.39 38.76 33.21
C PHE A 796 22.32 39.55 34.52
N GLY A 797 22.05 40.86 34.48
CA GLY A 797 21.90 41.68 35.68
C GLY A 797 20.83 41.13 36.61
N ARG A 798 19.70 40.70 36.03
CA ARG A 798 18.58 40.13 36.79
C ARG A 798 18.84 38.71 37.28
N LEU A 799 19.52 37.87 36.50
CA LEU A 799 19.97 36.54 36.96
C LEU A 799 20.89 36.67 38.19
N LYS A 800 21.79 37.65 38.20
CA LYS A 800 22.67 37.94 39.34
C LYS A 800 21.91 38.41 40.58
N GLU A 801 20.85 39.23 40.41
CA GLU A 801 19.95 39.62 41.51
C GLU A 801 19.21 38.42 42.12
N LEU A 802 18.86 37.43 41.29
CA LEU A 802 18.19 36.19 41.69
C LEU A 802 19.15 35.10 42.22
N GLY A 803 20.47 35.31 42.15
CA GLY A 803 21.45 34.29 42.52
C GLY A 803 21.51 33.09 41.57
N SER A 804 21.01 33.25 40.34
CA SER A 804 21.12 32.24 39.28
C SER A 804 22.39 32.45 38.46
N ASP A 805 23.09 31.36 38.20
CA ASP A 805 24.31 31.23 37.38
C ASP A 805 24.03 30.62 36.01
N TYR A 806 22.75 30.48 35.65
CA TYR A 806 22.29 29.86 34.42
C TYR A 806 21.00 30.54 33.91
N GLY A 807 20.89 30.73 32.59
CA GLY A 807 19.72 31.29 31.92
C GLY A 807 19.28 30.46 30.71
N LYS A 808 17.96 30.29 30.54
CA LYS A 808 17.36 29.43 29.52
C LYS A 808 16.49 30.26 28.57
N LEU A 809 16.74 30.14 27.26
CA LEU A 809 15.90 30.70 26.20
C LEU A 809 14.82 29.67 25.86
N VAL A 810 13.57 29.98 26.17
CA VAL A 810 12.42 29.10 25.94
C VAL A 810 11.71 29.52 24.67
N PHE A 811 11.73 28.64 23.68
CA PHE A 811 10.94 28.79 22.47
C PHE A 811 9.55 28.21 22.68
N PRO A 812 8.50 28.92 22.24
CA PRO A 812 7.14 28.40 22.33
C PRO A 812 6.99 27.13 21.49
N ASP A 813 6.22 26.16 22.00
CA ASP A 813 5.82 24.99 21.23
C ASP A 813 5.02 25.44 20.01
N ASP A 814 5.46 24.99 18.85
CA ASP A 814 4.86 25.32 17.57
C ASP A 814 4.16 24.13 16.89
N LYS A 815 3.98 23.04 17.64
CA LYS A 815 3.33 21.80 17.20
C LYS A 815 4.01 21.19 15.97
N GLY A 816 5.35 21.24 15.91
CA GLY A 816 6.16 20.63 14.86
C GLY A 816 6.23 21.46 13.57
N LYS A 817 5.93 22.76 13.64
CA LYS A 817 5.99 23.66 12.49
C LYS A 817 7.35 24.37 12.35
N ALA A 818 8.22 24.32 13.36
CA ALA A 818 9.59 24.83 13.23
C ALA A 818 10.33 24.01 12.19
N ARG A 819 10.71 24.65 11.09
CA ARG A 819 11.66 24.11 10.12
C ARG A 819 13.09 24.49 10.46
N TYR A 820 13.26 25.65 11.08
CA TYR A 820 14.58 26.17 11.41
C TYR A 820 14.51 27.08 12.62
N LEU A 821 15.28 26.75 13.65
CA LEU A 821 15.49 27.60 14.82
C LEU A 821 16.96 27.97 14.93
N SER A 822 17.28 29.26 14.87
CA SER A 822 18.65 29.74 15.02
C SER A 822 18.78 30.82 16.09
N VAL A 823 19.69 30.59 17.03
CA VAL A 823 20.07 31.55 18.06
C VAL A 823 21.48 32.03 17.79
N MET A 824 21.65 33.35 17.69
CA MET A 824 22.94 33.99 17.49
C MET A 824 23.34 34.74 18.76
N PHE A 825 24.43 34.29 19.39
CA PHE A 825 25.12 35.02 20.45
C PHE A 825 26.16 35.93 19.80
N ALA A 826 25.90 37.24 19.82
CA ALA A 826 26.88 38.22 19.36
C ALA A 826 28.19 38.06 20.17
N ASN A 827 29.34 38.33 19.55
CA ASN A 827 30.65 38.17 20.17
C ASN A 827 30.76 38.86 21.55
N GLU A 828 30.23 40.08 21.69
CA GLU A 828 30.23 40.77 22.99
C GLU A 828 29.34 40.08 24.04
N THR A 829 28.24 39.43 23.62
CA THR A 829 27.38 38.61 24.49
C THR A 829 28.11 37.35 24.95
N ALA A 830 28.76 36.63 24.03
CA ALA A 830 29.54 35.44 24.35
C ALA A 830 30.66 35.75 25.35
N LYS A 831 31.36 36.88 25.16
CA LYS A 831 32.36 37.36 26.11
C LYS A 831 31.79 37.65 27.50
N LEU A 832 30.62 38.29 27.58
CA LEU A 832 29.96 38.58 28.85
C LEU A 832 29.57 37.29 29.61
N LEU A 833 29.04 36.29 28.89
CA LEU A 833 28.70 34.98 29.46
C LEU A 833 29.97 34.25 29.94
N SER A 834 31.06 34.33 29.18
CA SER A 834 32.35 33.75 29.54
C SER A 834 32.97 34.38 30.79
N ASP A 835 33.09 35.72 30.83
CA ASP A 835 33.70 36.46 31.94
C ASP A 835 32.92 36.27 33.26
N SER A 836 31.61 36.01 33.17
CA SER A 836 30.74 35.79 34.32
C SER A 836 30.62 34.33 34.75
N GLY A 837 31.03 33.38 33.90
CA GLY A 837 30.82 31.94 34.12
C GLY A 837 29.35 31.52 34.06
N THR A 838 28.49 32.31 33.43
CA THR A 838 27.04 32.04 33.34
C THR A 838 26.77 31.03 32.25
N ASN A 839 26.04 29.96 32.58
CA ASN A 839 25.63 28.94 31.63
C ASN A 839 24.40 29.41 30.82
N ALA A 840 24.31 28.98 29.57
CA ALA A 840 23.17 29.27 28.70
C ALA A 840 22.49 27.99 28.23
N GLU A 841 21.18 28.02 28.03
CA GLU A 841 20.46 26.93 27.37
C GLU A 841 19.50 27.46 26.30
N ILE A 842 19.41 26.74 25.19
CA ILE A 842 18.38 26.90 24.17
C ILE A 842 17.41 25.74 24.34
N GLN A 843 16.15 26.00 24.67
CA GLN A 843 15.12 24.99 24.77
C GLN A 843 14.07 25.15 23.67
N SER A 844 13.89 24.07 22.91
CA SER A 844 12.81 23.92 21.93
C SER A 844 12.11 22.57 22.12
N VAL A 845 11.09 22.28 21.30
CA VAL A 845 10.44 20.96 21.28
C VAL A 845 11.26 19.87 20.59
N HIS A 846 12.28 20.26 19.80
CA HIS A 846 13.08 19.35 18.98
C HIS A 846 14.44 18.99 19.57
N ALA A 847 15.07 19.91 20.30
CA ALA A 847 16.29 19.68 21.06
C ALA A 847 16.47 20.74 22.16
N ARG A 848 17.25 20.39 23.20
CA ARG A 848 17.84 21.34 24.15
C ARG A 848 19.35 21.37 23.99
N ILE A 849 19.91 22.58 23.92
CA ILE A 849 21.36 22.81 23.82
C ILE A 849 21.82 23.52 25.08
N TYR A 850 22.58 22.82 25.91
CA TYR A 850 23.18 23.36 27.12
C TYR A 850 24.63 23.78 26.84
N ILE A 851 24.92 25.07 27.06
CA ILE A 851 26.20 25.71 26.76
C ILE A 851 26.83 26.17 28.08
N PRO A 852 27.87 25.48 28.57
CA PRO A 852 28.63 25.92 29.73
C PRO A 852 29.22 27.32 29.51
N GLY A 853 29.22 28.18 30.55
CA GLY A 853 29.75 29.55 30.43
C GLY A 853 31.22 29.61 30.00
N ASN A 854 32.03 28.63 30.43
CA ASN A 854 33.42 28.49 30.03
C ASN A 854 33.60 28.06 28.57
N SER A 855 32.58 27.48 27.92
CA SER A 855 32.67 27.12 26.50
C SER A 855 32.85 28.36 25.62
N PHE A 856 32.31 29.53 26.02
CA PHE A 856 32.49 30.80 25.32
C PHE A 856 33.91 31.42 25.44
N ALA A 857 34.82 30.81 26.20
CA ALA A 857 36.14 31.39 26.46
C ALA A 857 36.98 31.54 25.18
N GLY A 858 37.34 32.78 24.83
CA GLY A 858 38.14 33.07 23.65
C GLY A 858 37.36 33.22 22.35
N ALA A 859 36.03 33.34 22.39
CA ALA A 859 35.23 33.68 21.21
C ALA A 859 35.69 35.02 20.60
N THR A 860 35.90 35.04 19.28
CA THR A 860 36.31 36.23 18.51
C THR A 860 35.27 36.65 17.47
N GLU A 861 34.23 35.84 17.28
CA GLU A 861 33.19 35.98 16.27
C GLU A 861 31.81 35.68 16.91
N ASP A 862 30.74 36.00 16.20
CA ASP A 862 29.38 35.67 16.63
C ASP A 862 29.19 34.15 16.60
N TRP A 863 28.53 33.59 17.60
CA TRP A 863 28.26 32.17 17.69
C TRP A 863 26.81 31.87 17.37
N THR A 864 26.59 30.95 16.45
CA THR A 864 25.26 30.52 16.03
C THR A 864 25.01 29.07 16.38
N PHE A 865 23.85 28.78 16.95
CA PHE A 865 23.34 27.42 17.11
C PHE A 865 22.01 27.29 16.36
N GLY A 866 21.97 26.34 15.43
CA GLY A 866 20.80 25.98 14.63
C GLY A 866 20.25 24.63 15.07
N ILE A 867 18.94 24.55 15.30
CA ILE A 867 18.19 23.31 15.47
C ILE A 867 17.33 23.14 14.22
N VAL A 868 17.63 22.11 13.43
CA VAL A 868 16.99 21.84 12.14
C VAL A 868 16.31 20.46 12.21
N PRO A 869 15.01 20.42 12.57
CA PRO A 869 14.28 19.16 12.60
C PRO A 869 14.04 18.61 11.19
N ILE A 870 14.05 17.29 11.06
CA ILE A 870 13.73 16.61 9.80
C ILE A 870 12.23 16.36 9.76
N LEU A 871 11.50 17.31 9.15
CA LEU A 871 10.04 17.32 9.15
C LEU A 871 9.42 16.40 8.09
N GLU A 872 10.08 16.24 6.94
CA GLU A 872 9.60 15.39 5.86
C GLU A 872 9.73 13.91 6.23
N GLU A 873 8.62 13.18 6.16
CA GLU A 873 8.51 11.79 6.64
C GLU A 873 9.51 10.86 5.98
N GLU A 874 9.57 10.90 4.65
CA GLU A 874 10.41 10.00 3.85
C GLU A 874 11.90 10.27 4.09
N VAL A 875 12.29 11.55 4.18
CA VAL A 875 13.67 11.93 4.54
C VAL A 875 14.00 11.47 5.95
N ARG A 876 13.05 11.56 6.88
CA ARG A 876 13.25 11.12 8.25
C ARG A 876 13.42 9.60 8.34
N LYS A 877 12.61 8.83 7.62
CA LYS A 877 12.73 7.36 7.51
C LYS A 877 14.07 6.97 6.88
N GLU A 878 14.53 7.67 5.85
CA GLU A 878 15.83 7.43 5.24
C GLU A 878 16.98 7.64 6.23
N VAL A 879 16.98 8.78 6.95
CA VAL A 879 18.01 9.09 7.97
C VAL A 879 18.01 8.07 9.11
N VAL A 880 16.83 7.67 9.59
CA VAL A 880 16.70 6.63 10.62
C VAL A 880 17.17 5.27 10.09
N SER A 881 16.76 4.86 8.89
CA SER A 881 17.17 3.60 8.26
C SER A 881 18.70 3.54 8.10
N LYS A 882 19.32 4.65 7.67
CA LYS A 882 20.76 4.77 7.56
C LYS A 882 21.47 4.65 8.91
N ALA A 883 20.92 5.26 9.97
CA ALA A 883 21.47 5.15 11.32
C ALA A 883 21.36 3.73 11.88
N LYS A 884 20.23 3.05 11.67
CA LYS A 884 19.96 1.66 12.10
C LYS A 884 20.88 0.64 11.42
N THR A 885 21.09 0.81 10.11
CA THR A 885 21.85 -0.13 9.28
C THR A 885 23.33 0.18 9.15
N ASP A 886 23.81 1.28 9.76
CA ASP A 886 25.22 1.62 9.74
C ASP A 886 26.06 0.53 10.40
N ALA A 887 27.26 0.28 9.85
CA ALA A 887 28.14 -0.76 10.36
C ALA A 887 28.51 -0.56 11.83
N LEU A 888 28.70 0.69 12.30
CA LEU A 888 28.99 0.98 13.70
C LEU A 888 27.82 0.58 14.61
N THR A 889 26.59 0.90 14.18
CA THR A 889 25.37 0.58 14.90
C THR A 889 25.14 -0.92 14.98
N GLN A 890 25.26 -1.62 13.84
CA GLN A 890 25.05 -3.06 13.76
C GLN A 890 26.12 -3.84 14.54
N GLU A 891 27.37 -3.38 14.53
CA GLU A 891 28.43 -3.95 15.38
C GLU A 891 28.10 -3.75 16.88
N ALA A 892 27.61 -2.58 17.27
CA ALA A 892 27.21 -2.30 18.65
C ALA A 892 25.95 -3.07 19.10
N ALA A 893 25.08 -3.45 18.16
CA ALA A 893 23.83 -4.17 18.39
C ALA A 893 23.96 -5.71 18.36
N GLY A 894 25.18 -6.26 18.20
CA GLY A 894 25.41 -7.71 18.23
C GLY A 894 25.64 -8.37 16.85
N GLY A 895 25.77 -7.59 15.77
CA GLY A 895 26.16 -8.08 14.45
C GLY A 895 25.19 -7.70 13.33
N ALA A 896 25.49 -8.15 12.12
CA ALA A 896 24.70 -7.81 10.94
C ALA A 896 23.31 -8.45 10.98
N GLY A 897 22.27 -7.62 10.95
CA GLY A 897 20.87 -8.05 11.02
C GLY A 897 20.23 -7.87 12.39
N ALA A 898 20.93 -7.27 13.36
CA ALA A 898 20.33 -6.90 14.64
C ALA A 898 19.20 -5.88 14.42
N GLU A 899 18.04 -6.16 15.02
CA GLU A 899 16.95 -5.21 15.06
C GLU A 899 17.40 -4.01 15.90
N VAL A 900 17.26 -2.79 15.38
CA VAL A 900 17.65 -1.57 16.09
C VAL A 900 16.53 -0.57 15.90
N ASP A 901 16.08 0.03 16.99
CA ASP A 901 15.00 1.00 16.96
C ASP A 901 15.46 2.42 17.20
N ALA A 902 14.69 3.39 16.71
CA ALA A 902 14.92 4.80 17.01
C ALA A 902 14.13 5.16 18.27
N ALA A 903 14.81 5.72 19.26
CA ALA A 903 14.20 6.14 20.52
C ALA A 903 13.81 7.63 20.52
N GLY A 904 13.95 8.32 19.39
CA GLY A 904 13.56 9.72 19.22
C GLY A 904 13.71 10.19 17.77
N LYS A 905 13.11 11.34 17.45
CA LYS A 905 13.18 11.91 16.09
C LYS A 905 14.59 12.45 15.81
N PRO A 906 15.16 12.19 14.62
CA PRO A 906 16.46 12.74 14.26
C PRO A 906 16.39 14.26 14.10
N VAL A 907 17.48 14.92 14.50
CA VAL A 907 17.61 16.37 14.40
C VAL A 907 19.00 16.74 13.93
N ARG A 908 19.09 17.71 13.01
CA ARG A 908 20.37 18.28 12.62
C ARG A 908 20.67 19.50 13.48
N ILE A 909 21.84 19.49 14.11
CA ILE A 909 22.37 20.63 14.84
C ILE A 909 23.43 21.30 13.96
N GLU A 910 23.29 22.60 13.77
CA GLU A 910 24.25 23.42 13.02
C GLU A 910 24.94 24.39 13.98
N SER A 911 26.25 24.55 13.84
CA SER A 911 26.95 25.64 14.53
C SER A 911 28.23 26.02 13.81
N ASN A 912 28.59 27.29 13.90
CA ASN A 912 29.90 27.79 13.45
C ASN A 912 30.99 27.67 14.53
N SER A 913 30.69 27.06 15.68
CA SER A 913 31.61 26.91 16.83
C SER A 913 32.05 25.45 17.05
N SER A 914 32.77 24.89 16.09
CA SER A 914 33.03 23.44 15.95
C SER A 914 34.16 22.85 16.81
N ASP A 915 34.59 23.52 17.90
CA ASP A 915 35.73 23.09 18.74
C ASP A 915 35.43 23.07 20.24
N ARG A 916 34.15 23.11 20.63
CA ARG A 916 33.74 23.44 22.01
C ARG A 916 32.72 22.46 22.55
N LYS A 917 33.01 21.93 23.73
CA LYS A 917 32.13 20.99 24.42
C LYS A 917 30.85 21.68 24.89
N ILE A 918 29.74 21.11 24.45
CA ILE A 918 28.38 21.43 24.89
C ILE A 918 27.65 20.14 25.24
N ASP A 919 26.49 20.23 25.89
CA ASP A 919 25.60 19.09 26.04
C ASP A 919 24.37 19.27 25.17
N LEU A 920 24.05 18.24 24.40
CA LEU A 920 22.85 18.13 23.60
C LEU A 920 21.89 17.17 24.32
N ILE A 921 20.64 17.57 24.49
CA ILE A 921 19.60 16.73 25.06
C ILE A 921 18.52 16.56 24.00
N LEU A 922 18.32 15.33 23.56
CA LEU A 922 17.39 14.95 22.49
C LEU A 922 16.12 14.37 23.10
N PRO A 923 14.91 14.82 22.71
CA PRO A 923 13.68 14.29 23.27
C PRO A 923 13.50 12.81 22.90
N LEU A 924 13.15 11.99 23.87
CA LEU A 924 12.81 10.59 23.66
C LEU A 924 11.32 10.43 23.29
N GLU A 925 11.01 9.42 22.51
CA GLU A 925 9.65 8.96 22.23
C GLU A 925 9.36 7.72 23.07
N GLY A 926 8.49 7.86 24.08
CA GLY A 926 8.17 6.79 25.03
C GLY A 926 9.15 6.69 26.21
N THR A 927 8.95 5.66 27.04
CA THR A 927 9.82 5.35 28.18
C THR A 927 10.78 4.22 27.77
N PRO A 928 12.10 4.44 27.77
CA PRO A 928 13.04 3.37 27.46
C PRO A 928 12.96 2.24 28.49
N THR A 929 13.09 1.00 28.02
CA THR A 929 13.04 -0.23 28.83
C THR A 929 14.27 -0.39 29.72
N ASP A 930 15.44 0.05 29.22
CA ASP A 930 16.71 0.10 29.95
C ASP A 930 17.52 1.33 29.50
N GLU A 931 18.07 2.10 30.44
CA GLU A 931 18.91 3.27 30.13
C GLU A 931 20.26 2.88 29.51
N GLU A 932 20.73 1.65 29.75
CA GLU A 932 22.01 1.13 29.24
C GLU A 932 21.95 0.68 27.77
N GLU A 933 20.75 0.62 27.18
CA GLU A 933 20.50 0.20 25.79
C GLU A 933 20.42 1.38 24.80
N LEU A 934 20.44 2.62 25.30
CA LEU A 934 20.35 3.81 24.46
C LEU A 934 21.73 4.36 24.02
N ILE A 935 21.83 4.72 22.74
CA ILE A 935 23.01 5.37 22.17
C ILE A 935 22.63 6.44 21.14
N ALA A 936 23.42 7.51 21.02
CA ALA A 936 23.22 8.48 19.95
C ALA A 936 24.14 8.16 18.77
N PHE A 937 23.56 7.87 17.61
CA PHE A 937 24.28 7.83 16.35
C PHE A 937 24.37 9.23 15.76
N VAL A 938 25.57 9.60 15.30
CA VAL A 938 25.85 10.93 14.76
C VAL A 938 26.55 10.80 13.42
N GLU A 939 26.04 11.52 12.41
CA GLU A 939 26.72 11.76 11.15
C GLU A 939 27.08 13.25 11.05
N HIS A 940 28.37 13.55 11.07
CA HIS A 940 28.90 14.91 11.00
C HIS A 940 28.85 15.47 9.57
N GLU A 941 28.93 16.80 9.46
CA GLU A 941 28.95 17.48 8.15
C GLU A 941 30.15 17.11 7.26
N ASP A 942 31.25 16.64 7.86
CA ASP A 942 32.44 16.15 7.14
C ASP A 942 32.33 14.68 6.71
N GLY A 943 31.19 14.03 6.98
CA GLY A 943 30.89 12.64 6.65
C GLY A 943 31.44 11.60 7.64
N THR A 944 32.11 12.03 8.72
CA THR A 944 32.51 11.13 9.81
C THR A 944 31.30 10.72 10.65
N LYS A 945 31.36 9.50 11.22
CA LYS A 945 30.27 8.91 12.00
C LYS A 945 30.77 8.45 13.36
N GLU A 946 29.95 8.61 14.38
CA GLU A 946 30.26 8.16 15.74
C GLU A 946 29.02 7.69 16.50
N LEU A 947 29.26 6.87 17.52
CA LEU A 947 28.28 6.45 18.50
C LEU A 947 28.64 7.08 19.85
N ILE A 948 27.73 7.86 20.41
CA ILE A 948 27.95 8.61 21.66
C ILE A 948 27.05 8.07 22.76
N PRO A 949 27.61 7.48 23.83
CA PRO A 949 26.82 7.07 24.99
C PRO A 949 26.32 8.32 25.73
N GLY A 950 25.13 8.20 26.33
CA GLY A 950 24.45 9.30 27.00
C GLY A 950 23.80 8.86 28.29
N LYS A 951 22.92 9.72 28.81
CA LYS A 951 22.08 9.43 29.98
C LYS A 951 20.69 9.96 29.77
N VAL A 952 19.70 9.25 30.29
CA VAL A 952 18.32 9.75 30.35
C VAL A 952 18.23 10.87 31.40
N VAL A 953 17.58 11.97 31.04
CA VAL A 953 17.35 13.15 31.87
C VAL A 953 15.94 13.70 31.61
N ASP A 954 15.42 14.53 32.51
CA ASP A 954 14.19 15.26 32.26
C ASP A 954 14.37 16.26 31.10
N TYR A 955 13.48 16.18 30.10
CA TYR A 955 13.44 17.08 28.97
C TYR A 955 12.64 18.35 29.28
N ASP A 956 11.46 18.21 29.91
CA ASP A 956 10.59 19.32 30.29
C ASP A 956 9.96 19.13 31.69
N ALA A 957 9.12 20.08 32.12
CA ALA A 957 8.52 20.07 33.46
C ALA A 957 7.32 19.12 33.57
N GLU A 958 6.82 18.66 32.42
CA GLU A 958 5.68 17.79 32.23
C GLU A 958 6.05 16.30 32.30
N GLY A 959 7.34 16.00 32.48
CA GLY A 959 7.87 14.64 32.67
C GLY A 959 8.31 13.96 31.38
N LYS A 960 8.44 14.69 30.26
CA LYS A 960 9.03 14.14 29.03
C LYS A 960 10.51 13.83 29.28
N LEU A 961 10.96 12.67 28.83
CA LEU A 961 12.36 12.24 28.95
C LEU A 961 13.19 12.71 27.74
N GLY A 962 14.48 12.89 27.98
CA GLY A 962 15.46 13.22 26.94
C GLY A 962 16.77 12.48 27.16
N PHE A 963 17.52 12.29 26.08
CA PHE A 963 18.82 11.63 26.07
C PHE A 963 19.92 12.69 25.99
N ARG A 964 20.68 12.86 27.07
CA ARG A 964 21.78 13.83 27.19
C ARG A 964 23.09 13.21 26.73
N ILE A 965 23.74 13.87 25.78
CA ILE A 965 25.07 13.54 25.26
C ILE A 965 25.97 14.78 25.29
N SER A 966 27.28 14.58 25.49
CA SER A 966 28.28 15.63 25.41
C SER A 966 28.96 15.61 24.04
N VAL A 967 28.96 16.75 23.33
CA VAL A 967 29.43 16.84 21.95
C VAL A 967 30.35 18.05 21.76
N ASP A 968 31.35 17.93 20.88
CA ASP A 968 32.17 19.04 20.39
C ASP A 968 32.20 19.15 18.85
N LYS A 969 31.43 18.28 18.18
CA LYS A 969 31.12 18.32 16.75
C LYS A 969 29.61 18.22 16.53
N PHE A 970 29.15 18.80 15.43
CA PHE A 970 27.74 18.88 15.08
C PHE A 970 27.44 18.10 13.80
N GLY A 971 26.16 17.87 13.52
CA GLY A 971 25.71 16.96 12.49
C GLY A 971 24.27 16.55 12.70
N THR A 972 23.91 15.41 12.13
CA THR A 972 22.59 14.80 12.30
C THR A 972 22.66 13.75 13.40
N PHE A 973 21.83 13.91 14.42
CA PHE A 973 21.78 13.04 15.60
C PHE A 973 20.51 12.20 15.57
N THR A 974 20.66 10.91 15.82
CA THR A 974 19.57 9.94 15.96
C THR A 974 19.79 9.14 17.24
N VAL A 975 18.80 9.11 18.14
CA VAL A 975 18.88 8.24 19.34
C VAL A 975 18.37 6.86 18.96
N LEU A 976 19.14 5.82 19.28
CA LEU A 976 18.86 4.44 18.95
C LEU A 976 18.72 3.60 20.22
N ASN A 977 17.86 2.59 20.15
CA ASN A 977 17.74 1.51 21.12
C ASN A 977 18.42 0.26 20.55
N LEU A 978 19.42 -0.26 21.25
CA LEU A 978 20.17 -1.46 20.87
C LEU A 978 19.66 -2.65 21.71
N PRO A 979 18.82 -3.54 21.17
CA PRO A 979 18.38 -4.72 21.91
C PRO A 979 19.57 -5.66 22.10
N LYS A 980 19.88 -5.99 23.34
CA LYS A 980 20.89 -7.02 23.66
C LYS A 980 20.18 -8.27 24.14
N ASP A 981 19.51 -8.95 23.22
CA ASP A 981 18.94 -10.28 23.47
C ASP A 981 20.04 -11.34 23.36
N LEU A 982 20.83 -11.48 24.43
CA LEU A 982 21.58 -12.71 24.66
C LEU A 982 20.72 -13.59 25.56
N GLU A 983 20.44 -14.81 25.11
CA GLU A 983 19.73 -15.79 25.92
C GLU A 983 20.52 -16.08 27.21
N GLU A 984 19.80 -16.20 28.35
CA GLU A 984 20.39 -16.41 29.66
C GLU A 984 20.16 -17.85 30.15
N HIS A 985 21.24 -18.52 30.55
CA HIS A 985 21.20 -19.79 31.24
C HIS A 985 21.56 -19.60 32.72
N ILE A 986 20.59 -19.95 33.57
CA ILE A 986 20.77 -19.97 35.03
C ILE A 986 21.41 -21.29 35.46
N ALA A 987 22.39 -21.18 36.35
CA ALA A 987 23.07 -22.30 36.99
C ALA A 987 22.10 -23.14 37.82
N PHE A 988 22.09 -24.46 37.60
CA PHE A 988 21.26 -25.38 38.36
C PHE A 988 22.02 -26.25 39.36
N ILE A 989 23.36 -26.23 39.31
CA ILE A 989 24.20 -26.95 40.28
C ILE A 989 25.26 -26.03 40.88
N LEU A 990 25.46 -26.16 42.19
CA LEU A 990 26.48 -25.43 42.92
C LEU A 990 27.64 -26.37 43.30
N GLY A 991 28.83 -25.80 43.44
CA GLY A 991 29.99 -26.46 44.04
C GLY A 991 29.90 -26.56 45.56
N TYR A 992 30.94 -27.09 46.18
CA TYR A 992 31.06 -27.18 47.63
C TYR A 992 31.67 -25.91 48.23
N GLY A 993 31.39 -25.65 49.50
CA GLY A 993 31.90 -24.47 50.22
C GLY A 993 33.43 -24.41 50.37
N ASP A 994 34.15 -25.45 49.96
CA ASP A 994 35.62 -25.47 49.88
C ASP A 994 36.16 -25.01 48.51
N GLY A 995 35.29 -24.56 47.60
CA GLY A 995 35.62 -24.07 46.26
C GLY A 995 35.90 -25.17 45.24
N THR A 996 35.43 -26.40 45.48
CA THR A 996 35.52 -27.52 44.51
C THR A 996 34.17 -27.85 43.89
N PHE A 997 34.17 -28.40 42.67
CA PHE A 997 32.99 -29.00 42.06
C PHE A 997 32.81 -30.48 42.42
N GLY A 998 33.93 -31.20 42.60
CA GLY A 998 33.97 -32.64 42.87
C GLY A 998 33.43 -33.48 41.71
N PRO A 999 34.01 -33.40 40.49
CA PRO A 999 33.42 -34.00 39.27
C PRO A 999 33.25 -35.52 39.36
N GLU A 1000 34.18 -36.22 40.03
CA GLU A 1000 34.17 -37.68 40.21
C GLU A 1000 33.35 -38.15 41.43
N ARG A 1001 32.78 -37.22 42.21
CA ARG A 1001 31.98 -37.59 43.39
C ARG A 1001 30.62 -38.14 42.93
N ASN A 1002 30.22 -39.27 43.50
CA ASN A 1002 28.92 -39.85 43.21
C ASN A 1002 27.78 -39.00 43.79
N LEU A 1003 26.73 -38.80 43.01
CA LEU A 1003 25.50 -38.13 43.47
C LEU A 1003 24.60 -39.10 44.22
N THR A 1004 24.07 -38.64 45.34
CA THR A 1004 23.01 -39.31 46.08
C THR A 1004 21.65 -39.10 45.42
N ARG A 1005 20.68 -39.96 45.75
CA ARG A 1005 19.31 -39.84 45.25
C ARG A 1005 18.62 -38.57 45.75
N ALA A 1006 18.93 -38.09 46.96
CA ALA A 1006 18.44 -36.83 47.49
C ALA A 1006 19.01 -35.60 46.75
N GLU A 1007 20.31 -35.57 46.48
CA GLU A 1007 20.93 -34.51 45.68
C GLU A 1007 20.35 -34.45 44.27
N MET A 1008 20.09 -35.61 43.65
CA MET A 1008 19.43 -35.66 42.33
C MET A 1008 17.99 -35.15 42.38
N ALA A 1009 17.22 -35.49 43.43
CA ALA A 1009 15.86 -34.98 43.60
C ALA A 1009 15.84 -33.45 43.72
N ALA A 1010 16.78 -32.88 44.48
CA ALA A 1010 16.93 -31.45 44.61
C ALA A 1010 17.24 -30.76 43.27
N ILE A 1011 18.18 -31.30 42.48
CA ILE A 1011 18.52 -30.77 41.15
C ILE A 1011 17.30 -30.82 40.22
N LEU A 1012 16.65 -31.98 40.08
CA LEU A 1012 15.52 -32.15 39.17
C LEU A 1012 14.32 -31.28 39.55
N SER A 1013 14.09 -31.06 40.84
CA SER A 1013 13.00 -30.19 41.31
C SER A 1013 13.19 -28.72 40.93
N ARG A 1014 14.42 -28.27 40.69
CA ARG A 1014 14.72 -26.89 40.28
C ARG A 1014 14.65 -26.73 38.77
N VAL A 1015 15.08 -27.76 38.05
CA VAL A 1015 15.32 -27.70 36.60
C VAL A 1015 14.12 -28.10 35.77
N ILE A 1016 13.23 -28.94 36.30
CA ILE A 1016 12.13 -29.53 35.52
C ILE A 1016 10.78 -29.04 36.06
N ASP A 1017 10.02 -28.39 35.19
CA ASP A 1017 8.63 -28.00 35.47
C ASP A 1017 7.64 -28.99 34.82
N ARG A 1018 6.92 -29.74 35.65
CA ARG A 1018 5.94 -30.76 35.24
C ARG A 1018 4.81 -30.83 36.25
N GLY A 1019 3.57 -30.95 35.77
CA GLY A 1019 2.39 -31.07 36.63
C GLY A 1019 2.51 -32.19 37.68
N GLU A 1020 2.09 -31.87 38.92
CA GLU A 1020 2.17 -32.75 40.08
C GLU A 1020 0.86 -33.53 40.30
N ASN A 1021 0.95 -34.81 40.65
CA ASN A 1021 -0.22 -35.60 41.05
C ASN A 1021 -0.54 -35.43 42.55
N ASP A 1022 -1.82 -35.49 42.92
CA ASP A 1022 -2.32 -35.20 44.30
C ASP A 1022 -1.94 -36.22 45.39
N GLU A 1023 -1.42 -37.41 45.04
CA GLU A 1023 -1.06 -38.43 46.04
C GLU A 1023 0.34 -38.18 46.65
N ALA A 1024 0.38 -37.65 47.88
CA ALA A 1024 1.62 -37.56 48.66
C ALA A 1024 2.09 -38.96 49.11
N ARG A 1025 3.19 -39.47 48.53
CA ARG A 1025 3.83 -40.72 49.00
C ARG A 1025 4.87 -40.42 50.08
N ALA A 1026 4.60 -40.87 51.30
CA ALA A 1026 5.57 -40.82 52.40
C ALA A 1026 6.53 -42.04 52.34
N TYR A 1027 7.83 -41.79 52.51
CA TYR A 1027 8.86 -42.83 52.56
C TYR A 1027 9.33 -43.08 53.99
N SER A 1028 9.48 -44.35 54.37
CA SER A 1028 9.75 -44.76 55.75
C SER A 1028 11.15 -44.38 56.29
N ASP A 1029 12.08 -44.06 55.40
CA ASP A 1029 13.47 -43.71 55.71
C ASP A 1029 13.79 -42.21 55.52
N ILE A 1030 12.78 -41.38 55.33
CA ILE A 1030 12.92 -39.91 55.31
C ILE A 1030 12.37 -39.36 56.62
N ALA A 1031 13.26 -38.88 57.49
CA ALA A 1031 12.86 -38.23 58.73
C ALA A 1031 12.20 -36.86 58.45
N ALA A 1032 11.27 -36.45 59.31
CA ALA A 1032 10.71 -35.11 59.25
C ALA A 1032 11.81 -34.05 59.43
N GLY A 1033 11.89 -33.09 58.51
CA GLY A 1033 12.95 -32.07 58.47
C GLY A 1033 14.25 -32.52 57.82
N TYR A 1034 14.27 -33.67 57.13
CA TYR A 1034 15.39 -34.04 56.25
C TYR A 1034 15.53 -32.98 55.16
N TRP A 1035 16.77 -32.57 54.86
CA TRP A 1035 17.04 -31.36 54.06
C TRP A 1035 16.44 -31.37 52.64
N ALA A 1036 16.26 -32.55 52.04
CA ALA A 1036 15.68 -32.71 50.70
C ALA A 1036 14.24 -33.28 50.73
N GLN A 1037 13.56 -33.21 51.88
CA GLN A 1037 12.26 -33.87 52.05
C GLN A 1037 11.24 -33.37 51.02
N ASP A 1038 11.15 -32.07 50.82
CA ASP A 1038 10.15 -31.46 49.94
C ASP A 1038 10.46 -31.74 48.47
N GLU A 1039 11.73 -31.69 48.08
CA GLU A 1039 12.19 -31.97 46.72
C GLU A 1039 11.99 -33.45 46.35
N ILE A 1040 12.19 -34.37 47.29
CA ILE A 1040 11.91 -35.80 47.09
C ILE A 1040 10.41 -36.03 46.89
N VAL A 1041 9.56 -35.39 47.69
CA VAL A 1041 8.10 -35.48 47.53
C VAL A 1041 7.68 -34.90 46.18
N ARG A 1042 8.20 -33.72 45.83
CA ARG A 1042 7.89 -33.01 44.59
C ARG A 1042 8.25 -33.84 43.35
N THR A 1043 9.48 -34.33 43.27
CA THR A 1043 9.93 -35.18 42.15
C THR A 1043 9.21 -36.52 42.07
N THR A 1044 8.67 -37.02 43.18
CA THR A 1044 7.79 -38.19 43.19
C THR A 1044 6.41 -37.86 42.63
N ARG A 1045 5.83 -36.71 42.98
CA ARG A 1045 4.53 -36.26 42.45
C ARG A 1045 4.57 -35.94 40.96
N MET A 1046 5.69 -35.39 40.48
CA MET A 1046 5.97 -35.21 39.04
C MET A 1046 6.17 -36.56 38.31
N GLY A 1047 6.22 -37.68 39.04
CA GLY A 1047 6.44 -39.01 38.48
C GLY A 1047 7.87 -39.24 37.97
N LEU A 1048 8.83 -38.36 38.31
CA LEU A 1048 10.20 -38.42 37.82
C LEU A 1048 11.03 -39.43 38.61
N MET A 1049 10.95 -39.36 39.94
CA MET A 1049 11.63 -40.28 40.84
C MET A 1049 10.64 -41.17 41.59
N SER A 1050 11.11 -42.32 42.07
CA SER A 1050 10.29 -43.25 42.85
C SER A 1050 11.16 -43.97 43.87
N GLY A 1051 10.59 -44.26 45.03
CA GLY A 1051 11.19 -45.15 46.03
C GLY A 1051 11.17 -46.63 45.61
N TYR A 1052 11.84 -47.44 46.40
CA TYR A 1052 11.95 -48.87 46.21
C TYR A 1052 10.67 -49.59 46.68
N THR A 1053 10.50 -50.83 46.22
CA THR A 1053 9.33 -51.66 46.54
C THR A 1053 9.20 -52.03 48.02
N ASP A 1054 10.24 -51.78 48.82
CA ASP A 1054 10.25 -51.97 50.27
C ASP A 1054 9.77 -50.72 51.05
N GLY A 1055 9.25 -49.71 50.35
CA GLY A 1055 8.67 -48.50 50.96
C GLY A 1055 9.71 -47.46 51.41
N ARG A 1056 10.96 -47.59 50.96
CA ARG A 1056 12.07 -46.66 51.25
C ARG A 1056 12.50 -45.88 50.01
N PHE A 1057 12.99 -44.65 50.18
CA PHE A 1057 13.56 -43.84 49.10
C PHE A 1057 15.09 -43.98 48.98
N LYS A 1058 15.77 -44.29 50.09
CA LYS A 1058 17.22 -44.34 50.27
C LYS A 1058 17.90 -43.03 49.85
N PRO A 1059 17.60 -41.91 50.55
CA PRO A 1059 18.02 -40.57 50.13
C PRO A 1059 19.54 -40.42 50.00
N ASP A 1060 20.32 -41.00 50.93
CA ASP A 1060 21.79 -40.90 50.94
C ASP A 1060 22.49 -41.96 50.06
N ALA A 1061 21.74 -42.85 49.39
CA ALA A 1061 22.34 -43.86 48.53
C ALA A 1061 22.75 -43.24 47.18
N PRO A 1062 23.93 -43.60 46.63
CA PRO A 1062 24.32 -43.16 45.29
C PRO A 1062 23.37 -43.65 44.21
N ILE A 1063 22.92 -42.72 43.35
CA ILE A 1063 22.10 -43.04 42.19
C ILE A 1063 22.95 -43.74 41.12
N THR A 1064 22.36 -44.71 40.42
CA THR A 1064 23.02 -45.44 39.33
C THR A 1064 22.73 -44.84 37.97
N ARG A 1065 23.61 -45.10 36.99
CA ARG A 1065 23.41 -44.69 35.59
C ARG A 1065 22.08 -45.20 35.01
N ALA A 1066 21.67 -46.42 35.34
CA ALA A 1066 20.37 -46.97 34.92
C ALA A 1066 19.16 -46.26 35.56
N GLU A 1067 19.25 -45.88 36.84
CA GLU A 1067 18.21 -45.09 37.50
C GLU A 1067 18.09 -43.72 36.86
N MET A 1068 19.20 -43.04 36.56
CA MET A 1068 19.18 -41.74 35.89
C MET A 1068 18.61 -41.81 34.48
N ALA A 1069 19.03 -42.77 33.66
CA ALA A 1069 18.44 -42.99 32.33
C ALA A 1069 16.93 -43.27 32.41
N SER A 1070 16.48 -43.96 33.46
CA SER A 1070 15.05 -44.18 33.71
C SER A 1070 14.31 -42.88 34.01
N VAL A 1071 14.89 -41.99 34.83
CA VAL A 1071 14.33 -40.65 35.10
C VAL A 1071 14.23 -39.84 33.81
N LEU A 1072 15.32 -39.69 33.06
CA LEU A 1072 15.36 -38.92 31.81
C LEU A 1072 14.35 -39.47 30.78
N SER A 1073 14.22 -40.79 30.66
CA SER A 1073 13.29 -41.40 29.69
C SER A 1073 11.81 -41.04 29.89
N ARG A 1074 11.43 -40.59 31.10
CA ARG A 1074 10.06 -40.16 31.43
C ARG A 1074 9.74 -38.75 30.96
N LEU A 1075 10.77 -37.97 30.60
CA LEU A 1075 10.65 -36.60 30.10
C LEU A 1075 10.70 -36.53 28.57
N LEU A 1076 11.12 -37.60 27.92
CA LEU A 1076 11.23 -37.70 26.47
C LEU A 1076 9.90 -38.14 25.85
N THR A 1077 9.48 -37.51 24.76
CA THR A 1077 8.21 -37.77 24.03
C THR A 1077 8.27 -38.91 23.01
N LEU A 1078 9.41 -39.62 22.91
CA LEU A 1078 9.61 -40.66 21.88
C LEU A 1078 8.81 -41.96 22.15
N ASP A 1079 8.02 -42.39 21.16
CA ASP A 1079 7.35 -43.71 21.11
C ASP A 1079 8.40 -44.81 20.89
N ALA A 1080 8.67 -45.63 21.92
CA ALA A 1080 9.96 -46.30 22.06
C ALA A 1080 10.23 -47.48 21.09
N ASN A 1081 11.32 -47.37 20.30
CA ASN A 1081 12.34 -48.42 20.04
C ASN A 1081 13.57 -47.97 19.20
N GLY A 1082 13.75 -46.67 18.91
CA GLY A 1082 14.75 -46.20 17.93
C GLY A 1082 16.25 -46.29 18.29
N GLY A 1083 16.61 -46.52 19.57
CA GLY A 1083 18.01 -46.60 20.01
C GLY A 1083 18.57 -48.03 19.97
N PHE A 1084 19.82 -48.20 19.53
CA PHE A 1084 20.50 -49.51 19.46
C PHE A 1084 20.77 -50.14 20.83
N GLY A 1085 20.76 -49.34 21.89
CA GLY A 1085 21.12 -49.75 23.24
C GLY A 1085 22.63 -49.94 23.40
N PHE A 1086 23.01 -50.54 24.52
CA PHE A 1086 24.40 -50.92 24.79
C PHE A 1086 24.47 -52.43 25.09
N PRO A 1087 25.53 -53.14 24.67
CA PRO A 1087 25.62 -54.60 24.81
C PRO A 1087 25.45 -55.09 26.25
N ASP A 1088 25.91 -54.34 27.25
CA ASP A 1088 25.85 -54.69 28.67
C ASP A 1088 24.53 -54.31 29.36
N THR A 1089 23.56 -53.79 28.61
CA THR A 1089 22.25 -53.38 29.13
C THR A 1089 21.12 -54.33 28.73
N GLU A 1090 21.40 -55.28 27.83
CA GLU A 1090 20.43 -56.26 27.38
C GLU A 1090 19.97 -57.16 28.54
N GLY A 1091 18.65 -57.32 28.69
CA GLY A 1091 18.05 -58.07 29.81
C GLY A 1091 18.00 -57.34 31.16
N THR A 1092 18.47 -56.09 31.26
CA THR A 1092 18.34 -55.29 32.48
C THR A 1092 16.97 -54.62 32.59
N TRP A 1093 16.53 -54.31 33.81
CA TRP A 1093 15.23 -53.66 34.06
C TRP A 1093 15.10 -52.26 33.43
N ALA A 1094 16.23 -51.59 33.16
CA ALA A 1094 16.28 -50.26 32.57
C ALA A 1094 16.58 -50.27 31.06
N ALA A 1095 16.65 -51.44 30.41
CA ALA A 1095 17.09 -51.57 29.02
C ALA A 1095 16.28 -50.73 28.01
N LEU A 1096 14.97 -50.57 28.26
CA LEU A 1096 14.09 -49.75 27.41
C LEU A 1096 14.33 -48.25 27.64
N SER A 1097 14.43 -47.83 28.90
CA SER A 1097 14.69 -46.44 29.25
C SER A 1097 16.06 -45.96 28.77
N ILE A 1098 17.08 -46.81 28.87
CA ILE A 1098 18.44 -46.52 28.36
C ILE A 1098 18.42 -46.36 26.84
N ARG A 1099 17.71 -47.23 26.10
CA ARG A 1099 17.55 -47.09 24.65
C ARG A 1099 16.85 -45.79 24.26
N LYS A 1100 15.79 -45.43 24.98
CA LYS A 1100 15.04 -44.20 24.74
C LYS A 1100 15.89 -42.95 24.98
N ALA A 1101 16.64 -42.94 26.10
CA ALA A 1101 17.54 -41.85 26.42
C ALA A 1101 18.71 -41.75 25.42
N GLN A 1102 19.26 -42.88 24.96
CA GLN A 1102 20.33 -42.90 23.96
C GLN A 1102 19.84 -42.37 22.61
N ALA A 1103 18.63 -42.76 22.18
CA ALA A 1103 18.03 -42.29 20.94
C ALA A 1103 17.80 -40.77 20.93
N ALA A 1104 17.52 -40.18 22.09
CA ALA A 1104 17.38 -38.73 22.26
C ALA A 1104 18.73 -38.00 22.42
N GLY A 1105 19.86 -38.71 22.39
CA GLY A 1105 21.19 -38.11 22.56
C GLY A 1105 21.51 -37.65 23.99
N VAL A 1106 20.62 -37.88 24.96
CA VAL A 1106 20.80 -37.38 26.35
C VAL A 1106 21.70 -38.27 27.21
N VAL A 1107 21.94 -39.52 26.80
CA VAL A 1107 22.94 -40.40 27.45
C VAL A 1107 23.90 -41.00 26.44
N THR A 1108 25.17 -41.08 26.83
CA THR A 1108 26.26 -41.72 26.07
C THR A 1108 26.86 -42.89 26.84
N GLY A 1109 27.48 -43.82 26.12
CA GLY A 1109 28.26 -44.92 26.69
C GLY A 1109 29.72 -44.53 26.90
N TYR A 1110 30.47 -45.40 27.56
CA TYR A 1110 31.93 -45.27 27.66
C TYR A 1110 32.60 -45.63 26.33
N GLU A 1111 33.87 -45.23 26.16
CA GLU A 1111 34.65 -45.49 24.94
C GLU A 1111 34.76 -46.98 24.58
N ASP A 1112 34.66 -47.87 25.58
CA ASP A 1112 34.65 -49.32 25.38
C ASP A 1112 33.30 -49.87 24.86
N GLY A 1113 32.34 -48.99 24.58
CA GLY A 1113 31.01 -49.32 24.08
C GLY A 1113 30.02 -49.78 25.16
N SER A 1114 30.39 -49.79 26.45
CA SER A 1114 29.51 -50.16 27.56
C SER A 1114 28.72 -48.97 28.12
N PHE A 1115 27.57 -49.23 28.75
CA PHE A 1115 26.82 -48.21 29.51
C PHE A 1115 27.06 -48.28 31.01
N ARG A 1116 27.38 -49.47 31.52
CA ARG A 1116 27.58 -49.82 32.93
C ARG A 1116 26.37 -49.44 33.79
N PRO A 1117 25.20 -50.09 33.61
CA PRO A 1117 23.93 -49.68 34.22
C PRO A 1117 23.97 -49.61 35.75
N ASN A 1118 24.79 -50.43 36.41
CA ASN A 1118 24.93 -50.47 37.87
C ASN A 1118 26.02 -49.54 38.43
N ALA A 1119 26.82 -48.89 37.56
CA ALA A 1119 27.82 -47.93 37.99
C ALA A 1119 27.15 -46.73 38.65
N LYS A 1120 27.82 -46.17 39.65
CA LYS A 1120 27.35 -44.99 40.38
C LYS A 1120 27.58 -43.77 39.51
N LEU A 1121 26.57 -42.90 39.43
CA LEU A 1121 26.62 -41.72 38.59
C LEU A 1121 27.46 -40.64 39.27
N THR A 1122 28.51 -40.20 38.58
CA THR A 1122 29.33 -39.07 39.02
C THR A 1122 28.64 -37.74 38.76
N ARG A 1123 29.06 -36.67 39.44
CA ARG A 1123 28.54 -35.32 39.23
C ARG A 1123 28.76 -34.81 37.81
N ALA A 1124 29.94 -35.07 37.23
CA ALA A 1124 30.26 -34.67 35.86
C ALA A 1124 29.37 -35.39 34.82
N GLU A 1125 29.10 -36.68 35.01
CA GLU A 1125 28.17 -37.41 34.13
C GLU A 1125 26.73 -36.92 34.28
N ALA A 1126 26.31 -36.55 35.49
CA ALA A 1126 24.96 -36.07 35.75
C ALA A 1126 24.65 -34.73 35.07
N VAL A 1127 25.55 -33.74 35.18
CA VAL A 1127 25.36 -32.42 34.54
C VAL A 1127 25.31 -32.56 33.03
N ALA A 1128 26.27 -33.29 32.44
CA ALA A 1128 26.30 -33.49 31.00
C ALA A 1128 25.07 -34.24 30.45
N MET A 1129 24.37 -35.04 31.26
CA MET A 1129 23.10 -35.66 30.86
C MET A 1129 21.89 -34.72 31.00
N ILE A 1130 21.91 -33.81 31.99
CA ILE A 1130 20.86 -32.83 32.22
C ILE A 1130 20.96 -31.68 31.21
N ASP A 1131 22.15 -31.15 30.94
CA ASP A 1131 22.38 -30.12 29.91
C ASP A 1131 21.83 -30.58 28.56
N ARG A 1132 22.20 -31.80 28.14
CA ARG A 1132 21.69 -32.40 26.89
C ARG A 1132 20.17 -32.59 26.90
N LEU A 1133 19.56 -32.85 28.06
CA LEU A 1133 18.10 -32.94 28.15
C LEU A 1133 17.46 -31.56 27.96
N LEU A 1134 18.08 -30.51 28.49
CA LEU A 1134 17.63 -29.13 28.38
C LEU A 1134 17.92 -28.50 27.01
N GLY A 1135 18.67 -29.20 26.14
CA GLY A 1135 19.12 -28.65 24.87
C GLY A 1135 20.41 -27.83 24.96
N ARG A 1136 21.05 -27.79 26.13
CA ARG A 1136 22.26 -26.98 26.39
C ARG A 1136 23.53 -27.67 25.93
N GLY A 1137 24.35 -26.93 25.19
CA GLY A 1137 25.66 -27.35 24.71
C GLY A 1137 26.77 -27.25 25.77
N PRO A 1138 28.00 -27.69 25.48
CA PRO A 1138 29.14 -27.35 26.33
C PRO A 1138 29.50 -25.87 26.14
N LEU A 1139 29.54 -25.10 27.23
CA LEU A 1139 29.91 -23.69 27.21
C LEU A 1139 31.39 -23.47 26.87
N SER A 1140 31.66 -22.73 25.81
CA SER A 1140 32.98 -22.33 25.34
C SER A 1140 33.37 -20.93 25.83
N GLY A 1141 34.67 -20.67 26.03
CA GLY A 1141 35.17 -19.35 26.43
C GLY A 1141 34.94 -18.95 27.90
N ALA A 1142 34.13 -19.69 28.65
CA ALA A 1142 33.88 -19.41 30.07
C ALA A 1142 35.15 -19.51 30.93
N PRO A 1143 35.33 -18.62 31.93
CA PRO A 1143 36.45 -18.71 32.86
C PRO A 1143 36.36 -19.96 33.73
N GLN A 1144 37.51 -20.50 34.16
CA GLN A 1144 37.53 -21.64 35.07
C GLN A 1144 36.96 -21.26 36.44
N GLN A 1145 35.73 -21.72 36.72
CA GLN A 1145 35.09 -21.50 38.02
C GLN A 1145 35.66 -22.38 39.15
N TRP A 1146 35.96 -23.65 38.85
CA TRP A 1146 36.29 -24.66 39.86
C TRP A 1146 37.75 -25.13 39.78
N LYS A 1147 38.47 -25.07 40.90
CA LYS A 1147 39.91 -25.40 40.96
C LYS A 1147 40.26 -26.85 40.62
N ASP A 1148 39.32 -27.78 40.82
CA ASP A 1148 39.47 -29.22 40.59
C ASP A 1148 38.95 -29.65 39.20
N VAL A 1149 38.51 -28.72 38.36
CA VAL A 1149 38.04 -28.96 36.99
C VAL A 1149 38.91 -28.17 36.00
N PRO A 1150 40.04 -28.73 35.53
CA PRO A 1150 40.90 -28.04 34.57
C PRO A 1150 40.23 -27.93 33.18
N PRO A 1151 40.60 -26.95 32.33
CA PRO A 1151 40.04 -26.81 30.97
C PRO A 1151 40.14 -28.05 30.08
N ALA A 1152 41.12 -28.92 30.33
CA ALA A 1152 41.30 -30.19 29.62
C ALA A 1152 40.40 -31.33 30.12
N TYR A 1153 39.61 -31.11 31.17
CA TYR A 1153 38.68 -32.11 31.70
C TYR A 1153 37.53 -32.33 30.72
N TRP A 1154 37.15 -33.58 30.46
CA TRP A 1154 36.24 -33.95 29.36
C TRP A 1154 34.85 -33.28 29.44
N ALA A 1155 34.39 -32.94 30.65
CA ALA A 1155 33.11 -32.27 30.89
C ALA A 1155 33.27 -30.78 31.26
N TYR A 1156 34.42 -30.15 30.98
CA TYR A 1156 34.68 -28.76 31.40
C TYR A 1156 33.57 -27.81 30.97
N GLY A 1157 33.20 -27.79 29.68
CA GLY A 1157 32.14 -26.91 29.16
C GLY A 1157 30.79 -27.16 29.80
N TYR A 1158 30.35 -28.43 29.91
CA TYR A 1158 29.10 -28.79 30.61
C TYR A 1158 29.10 -28.43 32.10
N ILE A 1159 30.26 -28.49 32.76
CA ILE A 1159 30.36 -28.09 34.16
C ILE A 1159 30.25 -26.57 34.29
N GLN A 1160 30.85 -25.78 33.39
CA GLN A 1160 30.68 -24.32 33.40
C GLN A 1160 29.22 -23.95 33.12
N GLU A 1161 28.63 -24.56 32.08
CA GLU A 1161 27.23 -24.41 31.66
C GLU A 1161 26.25 -24.59 32.83
N ALA A 1162 26.38 -25.70 33.54
CA ALA A 1162 25.47 -26.04 34.62
C ALA A 1162 25.64 -25.20 35.90
N SER A 1163 26.77 -24.49 36.07
CA SER A 1163 27.20 -23.94 37.37
C SER A 1163 27.55 -22.45 37.40
N ILE A 1164 27.42 -21.75 36.27
CA ILE A 1164 27.58 -20.30 36.15
C ILE A 1164 26.30 -19.71 35.58
N ASP A 1165 25.77 -18.64 36.20
CA ASP A 1165 24.75 -17.81 35.56
C ASP A 1165 25.43 -17.02 34.45
N HIS A 1166 24.97 -17.19 33.21
CA HIS A 1166 25.64 -16.59 32.07
C HIS A 1166 24.67 -16.29 30.93
N ARG A 1167 25.09 -15.35 30.08
CA ARG A 1167 24.53 -15.14 28.76
C ARG A 1167 25.37 -15.91 27.75
N PHE A 1168 24.81 -16.28 26.60
CA PHE A 1168 25.57 -16.97 25.56
C PHE A 1168 25.17 -16.59 24.14
N GLU A 1169 26.08 -16.86 23.21
CA GLU A 1169 25.83 -16.84 21.76
C GLU A 1169 25.87 -18.28 21.22
N GLU A 1170 24.86 -18.72 20.46
CA GLU A 1170 24.84 -20.06 19.86
C GLU A 1170 25.55 -20.03 18.49
N GLU A 1171 26.67 -20.77 18.36
CA GLU A 1171 27.35 -20.94 17.07
C GLU A 1171 26.62 -21.97 16.18
N ALA A 1172 26.87 -21.94 14.87
CA ALA A 1172 26.21 -22.82 13.88
C ALA A 1172 26.40 -24.34 14.11
N ASN A 1173 27.32 -24.73 15.02
CA ASN A 1173 27.57 -26.10 15.46
C ASN A 1173 26.84 -26.48 16.76
N ARG A 1174 26.00 -25.59 17.32
CA ARG A 1174 25.35 -25.67 18.64
C ARG A 1174 26.32 -25.63 19.83
N GLU A 1175 27.50 -25.06 19.65
CA GLU A 1175 28.34 -24.66 20.78
C GLU A 1175 27.89 -23.29 21.29
N GLU A 1176 27.77 -23.18 22.61
CA GLU A 1176 27.37 -21.94 23.28
C GLU A 1176 28.64 -21.19 23.69
N VAL A 1177 28.76 -19.91 23.32
CA VAL A 1177 29.91 -19.07 23.64
C VAL A 1177 29.56 -18.16 24.81
N TYR A 1178 30.35 -18.25 25.88
CA TYR A 1178 30.13 -17.48 27.10
C TYR A 1178 30.19 -15.97 26.88
N VAL A 1179 29.13 -15.29 27.32
CA VAL A 1179 29.08 -13.85 27.48
C VAL A 1179 28.89 -13.50 28.96
N PRO A 1180 29.79 -12.69 29.55
CA PRO A 1180 29.68 -12.32 30.96
C PRO A 1180 28.42 -11.49 31.22
N ILE A 1181 27.70 -11.84 32.29
CA ILE A 1181 26.67 -10.97 32.87
C ILE A 1181 27.39 -9.87 33.69
N PRO A 1182 27.08 -8.57 33.50
CA PRO A 1182 27.72 -7.45 34.20
C PRO A 1182 27.71 -7.52 35.73
#